data_AF-A0A9E1I5Q1-F1
#
_entry.id   AF-A0A9E1I5Q1-F1
#
_cell.length_a   1.000
_cell.length_b   1.000
_cell.length_c   1.000
_cell.angle_alpha   90.00
_cell.angle_beta   90.00
_cell.angle_gamma   90.00
#
_symmetry.space_group_name_H-M   'P 1'
#
loop_
_entity.id
_entity.type
_entity.pdbx_description
1 polymer ?
#
loop_
_entity_poly.entity_id
_entity_poly.type
_entity_poly.pdbx_seq_one_letter_code
_entity_poly.pdbx_strand_id
1 'polypeptide(L)'
;MKFKKPLCLLLSVIMIIAASTVSLANSQPTEENDIYDVISEGIGSAEAYLCEKLTEIHNDSGVGFGSDWAIITLLRSKKAIASSILEEYTLALTETVKGWDTNVKPTDAAKALLAFTVLDKDVTDIEGVNLINLICNSERLESATNELAYSLLAIYASNAEIPQDATWSKNDIIDKLLTFQTESGGFGLFDTETTDTDMTAICVQALAPYRSEPDVAEAIDKAVLFLTGTISEDWNYDDNPNTTAQVLLAISALGIDATNPANGFGTGEQENIITSLERYRNTDGNGYLFGDSVNTLATYQVMQAYDAYRKIHKDSVSYWDFGTDGEIYNDQTGTQDPAPEENEAEPVDVFVTIVDDGNIVTDKNGRYVAQAKVTVSDRDRNGTITVDEALYATHEALYDGGAEVGYSAFVGDYGLSLAILWGKGTPEVSATSGYYLNNASCWSLNDAISAGDYLTAFNYYDTMFWSDSYSYFGENTTSANQGALVTLTLNALGYDENWNQVSSPYAGAKVMLLGTSVEALTTDAEGKAVIDTSMLQPGIYYTVAYTDAKNIVPAVCKITVNQRIVSPGGGGGSYVKKPEKEEDAQPKFGLDGKNQDITYKPVISKGKTFADIADCEGKSEIEALAQRGIINGKTDESYDPYATMTRAEFATIVVNALGLPQKDGIEFTDVKDDEWYAQFIKTAYHYGIVKGISQNEFNPQGVITLEEAAVMVERAAKLGGIKTDIEHKTESIENIDHISEWAVYSLEYCVNDGILDNDANTVNPKKNVTREDIAVMLYKMLGKAKLI
;
A
#
# COMPACT_ATOMS: atom_id res chain seq x y z
N MET A 1 23.09 53.79 69.08
CA MET A 1 22.34 54.54 68.04
C MET A 1 22.83 54.07 66.67
N LYS A 2 22.04 54.19 65.58
CA LYS A 2 22.40 53.68 64.22
C LYS A 2 23.54 54.54 63.59
N PHE A 3 24.26 54.20 62.49
CA PHE A 3 23.85 53.59 61.22
C PHE A 3 25.03 53.13 60.28
N LYS A 4 24.73 52.15 59.40
CA LYS A 4 25.18 51.90 57.98
C LYS A 4 26.65 51.58 57.61
N LYS A 5 26.77 50.86 56.47
CA LYS A 5 27.98 50.41 55.72
C LYS A 5 28.17 51.23 54.41
N PRO A 6 29.37 51.21 53.76
CA PRO A 6 29.63 51.81 52.45
C PRO A 6 29.59 50.81 51.25
N LEU A 7 29.69 51.35 50.03
CA LEU A 7 29.96 50.68 48.74
C LEU A 7 30.92 51.60 47.93
N CYS A 8 31.71 51.08 46.98
CA CYS A 8 32.64 51.88 46.17
C CYS A 8 32.73 51.43 44.70
N LEU A 9 33.34 52.24 43.82
CA LEU A 9 33.16 52.20 42.35
C LEU A 9 34.39 51.75 41.52
N LEU A 10 34.24 51.76 40.18
CA LEU A 10 35.03 51.05 39.16
C LEU A 10 35.99 51.92 38.30
N LEU A 11 36.69 51.28 37.33
CA LEU A 11 37.43 51.81 36.15
C LEU A 11 38.82 52.45 36.43
N SER A 12 39.89 52.33 35.61
CA SER A 12 40.21 51.60 34.34
C SER A 12 41.74 51.75 34.07
N VAL A 13 42.49 51.20 33.07
CA VAL A 13 42.36 50.18 31.99
C VAL A 13 43.80 49.77 31.53
N ILE A 14 44.04 48.61 30.88
CA ILE A 14 45.30 48.33 30.13
C ILE A 14 45.15 47.22 29.05
N MET A 15 46.15 47.05 28.16
CA MET A 15 46.10 46.32 26.88
C MET A 15 46.61 44.85 26.86
N ILE A 16 45.95 44.04 26.01
CA ILE A 16 46.47 43.11 24.97
C ILE A 16 47.68 42.19 25.29
N ILE A 17 47.44 40.88 25.27
CA ILE A 17 48.05 39.86 24.36
C ILE A 17 47.19 38.58 24.45
N ALA A 18 47.13 37.76 23.39
CA ALA A 18 46.10 36.72 23.21
C ALA A 18 46.59 35.27 23.41
N ALA A 19 45.69 34.43 23.92
CA ALA A 19 45.65 32.98 23.71
C ALA A 19 44.18 32.50 23.80
N SER A 20 43.87 31.40 23.12
CA SER A 20 42.51 30.90 22.84
C SER A 20 41.56 30.81 24.04
N THR A 21 40.36 31.39 23.89
CA THR A 21 39.16 30.95 24.62
C THR A 21 38.05 30.71 23.60
N VAL A 22 37.50 29.50 23.59
CA VAL A 22 36.20 29.26 22.93
C VAL A 22 35.14 29.82 23.86
N SER A 23 34.24 30.65 23.32
CA SER A 23 33.14 31.20 24.10
C SER A 23 32.09 30.12 24.31
N LEU A 24 31.94 29.63 25.55
CA LEU A 24 30.68 29.07 26.02
C LEU A 24 29.67 30.23 26.12
N ALA A 25 29.09 30.59 24.97
CA ALA A 25 27.91 31.44 24.89
C ALA A 25 26.67 30.54 25.03
N ASN A 26 25.64 31.05 25.71
CA ASN A 26 24.39 30.31 25.96
C ASN A 26 23.84 29.67 24.68
N SER A 27 23.70 28.34 24.69
CA SER A 27 22.54 27.73 24.04
C SER A 27 21.30 28.17 24.83
N GLN A 28 20.48 29.03 24.22
CA GLN A 28 19.04 28.95 24.47
C GLN A 28 18.51 27.67 23.80
N PRO A 29 17.35 27.13 24.22
CA PRO A 29 17.06 25.71 24.02
C PRO A 29 17.07 25.27 22.56
N THR A 30 17.35 23.98 22.38
CA THR A 30 17.19 23.22 21.15
C THR A 30 15.74 23.22 20.69
N GLU A 31 15.50 22.69 19.49
CA GLU A 31 14.16 22.50 18.94
C GLU A 31 13.28 21.65 19.88
N GLU A 32 11.96 21.90 19.85
CA GLU A 32 10.99 21.22 20.70
C GLU A 32 10.68 19.84 20.09
N ASN A 33 11.24 18.77 20.65
CA ASN A 33 10.91 17.40 20.27
C ASN A 33 9.45 17.07 20.62
N ASP A 34 8.72 16.38 19.74
CA ASP A 34 7.42 15.80 20.06
C ASP A 34 7.59 14.73 21.15
N ILE A 35 6.62 14.62 22.06
CA ILE A 35 6.56 13.53 23.03
C ILE A 35 6.49 12.15 22.34
N TYR A 36 5.91 12.08 21.14
CA TYR A 36 5.89 10.88 20.31
C TYR A 36 7.24 10.56 19.65
N ASP A 37 8.09 11.55 19.36
CA ASP A 37 9.47 11.30 18.92
C ASP A 37 10.28 10.67 20.06
N VAL A 38 10.19 11.26 21.25
CA VAL A 38 10.83 10.76 22.48
C VAL A 38 10.44 9.30 22.76
N ILE A 39 9.14 9.00 22.68
CA ILE A 39 8.58 7.65 22.80
C ILE A 39 9.13 6.71 21.72
N SER A 40 9.17 7.16 20.46
CA SER A 40 9.57 6.33 19.32
C SER A 40 11.07 6.01 19.36
N GLU A 41 11.92 6.99 19.66
CA GLU A 41 13.34 6.76 19.95
C GLU A 41 13.53 5.80 21.13
N GLY A 42 12.67 5.87 22.15
CA GLY A 42 12.76 5.05 23.36
C GLY A 42 12.41 3.60 23.12
N ILE A 43 11.33 3.36 22.37
CA ILE A 43 10.95 2.04 21.86
C ILE A 43 12.10 1.46 21.02
N GLY A 44 12.72 2.23 20.12
CA GLY A 44 13.85 1.78 19.32
C GLY A 44 15.10 1.41 20.14
N SER A 45 15.46 2.21 21.14
CA SER A 45 16.57 1.91 22.06
C SER A 45 16.31 0.65 22.90
N ALA A 46 15.07 0.45 23.36
CA ALA A 46 14.71 -0.72 24.12
C ALA A 46 14.65 -1.99 23.26
N GLU A 47 14.03 -1.91 22.08
CA GLU A 47 13.97 -2.97 21.07
C GLU A 47 15.37 -3.49 20.74
N ALA A 48 16.29 -2.61 20.38
CA ALA A 48 17.65 -2.98 19.99
C ALA A 48 18.39 -3.73 21.12
N TYR A 49 18.25 -3.27 22.37
CA TYR A 49 18.82 -3.97 23.53
C TYR A 49 18.16 -5.33 23.78
N LEU A 50 16.82 -5.43 23.70
CA LEU A 50 16.11 -6.69 23.97
C LEU A 50 16.40 -7.75 22.90
N CYS A 51 16.49 -7.34 21.62
CA CYS A 51 16.87 -8.23 20.52
C CYS A 51 18.34 -8.70 20.63
N GLU A 52 19.27 -7.81 21.00
CA GLU A 52 20.66 -8.17 21.33
C GLU A 52 20.70 -9.17 22.49
N LYS A 53 19.98 -8.87 23.59
CA LYS A 53 19.96 -9.70 24.81
C LYS A 53 19.36 -11.09 24.58
N LEU A 54 18.28 -11.21 23.79
CA LEU A 54 17.72 -12.50 23.39
C LEU A 54 18.69 -13.28 22.50
N THR A 55 19.41 -12.60 21.60
CA THR A 55 20.44 -13.22 20.75
C THR A 55 21.62 -13.74 21.56
N GLU A 56 22.08 -13.01 22.59
CA GLU A 56 23.10 -13.52 23.52
C GLU A 56 22.60 -14.80 24.24
N ILE A 57 21.40 -14.77 24.81
CA ILE A 57 20.81 -15.90 25.55
C ILE A 57 20.68 -17.15 24.64
N HIS A 58 20.25 -16.97 23.39
CA HIS A 58 20.15 -18.04 22.39
C HIS A 58 21.51 -18.70 22.08
N ASN A 59 22.58 -17.91 21.97
CA ASN A 59 23.91 -18.43 21.66
C ASN A 59 24.61 -19.09 22.87
N ASP A 60 24.41 -18.57 24.09
CA ASP A 60 25.14 -19.00 25.29
C ASP A 60 24.42 -20.08 26.13
N SER A 61 23.08 -20.00 26.25
CA SER A 61 22.32 -20.82 27.22
C SER A 61 21.02 -21.45 26.70
N GLY A 62 20.53 -21.00 25.54
CA GLY A 62 19.17 -21.28 25.06
C GLY A 62 18.12 -20.38 25.72
N VAL A 63 17.09 -20.03 24.95
CA VAL A 63 15.98 -19.15 25.38
C VAL A 63 14.84 -19.98 25.99
N GLY A 64 14.23 -19.49 27.08
CA GLY A 64 13.19 -20.23 27.79
C GLY A 64 12.48 -19.40 28.87
N PHE A 65 11.76 -20.08 29.78
CA PHE A 65 11.01 -19.42 30.85
C PHE A 65 11.93 -18.54 31.72
N GLY A 66 11.65 -17.24 31.74
CA GLY A 66 12.55 -16.18 32.20
C GLY A 66 12.77 -15.08 31.16
N SER A 67 12.79 -15.42 29.87
CA SER A 67 12.83 -14.48 28.74
C SER A 67 11.46 -13.87 28.38
N ASP A 68 10.41 -14.28 29.09
CA ASP A 68 9.00 -14.10 28.72
C ASP A 68 8.64 -12.64 28.52
N TRP A 69 9.03 -11.77 29.46
CA TRP A 69 8.69 -10.34 29.38
C TRP A 69 9.37 -9.61 28.23
N ALA A 70 10.58 -10.02 27.83
CA ALA A 70 11.22 -9.44 26.64
C ALA A 70 10.45 -9.83 25.37
N ILE A 71 10.05 -11.10 25.26
CA ILE A 71 9.31 -11.65 24.11
C ILE A 71 7.89 -11.08 24.04
N ILE A 72 7.16 -11.04 25.17
CA ILE A 72 5.83 -10.41 25.25
C ILE A 72 5.91 -8.95 24.81
N THR A 73 6.89 -8.19 25.31
CA THR A 73 7.00 -6.75 25.00
C THR A 73 7.31 -6.51 23.53
N LEU A 74 8.31 -7.20 22.98
CA LEU A 74 8.66 -7.09 21.56
C LEU A 74 7.47 -7.44 20.66
N LEU A 75 6.80 -8.58 20.89
CA LEU A 75 5.66 -9.00 20.06
C LEU A 75 4.43 -8.08 20.21
N ARG A 76 4.13 -7.58 21.41
CA ARG A 76 3.04 -6.58 21.63
C ARG A 76 3.29 -5.26 20.90
N SER A 77 4.55 -4.84 20.83
CA SER A 77 4.99 -3.66 20.08
C SER A 77 5.28 -3.95 18.59
N LYS A 78 4.80 -5.08 18.05
CA LYS A 78 4.95 -5.54 16.65
C LYS A 78 6.40 -5.69 16.17
N LYS A 79 7.34 -5.92 17.09
CA LYS A 79 8.78 -6.04 16.78
C LYS A 79 9.18 -7.48 16.45
N ALA A 80 9.91 -7.63 15.36
CA ALA A 80 10.36 -8.92 14.86
C ALA A 80 11.36 -9.59 15.82
N ILE A 81 11.14 -10.88 16.09
CA ILE A 81 12.07 -11.76 16.81
C ILE A 81 12.47 -12.88 15.85
N ALA A 82 13.75 -13.25 15.81
CA ALA A 82 14.23 -14.32 14.94
C ALA A 82 13.49 -15.64 15.20
N SER A 83 13.03 -16.31 14.14
CA SER A 83 12.18 -17.51 14.27
C SER A 83 12.83 -18.63 15.09
N SER A 84 14.17 -18.78 15.05
CA SER A 84 14.88 -19.77 15.88
C SER A 84 14.78 -19.48 17.39
N ILE A 85 14.68 -18.21 17.78
CA ILE A 85 14.48 -17.78 19.16
C ILE A 85 13.03 -18.03 19.59
N LEU A 86 12.06 -17.73 18.72
CA LEU A 86 10.64 -17.99 18.99
C LEU A 86 10.34 -19.50 19.07
N GLU A 87 10.90 -20.31 18.18
CA GLU A 87 10.76 -21.77 18.20
C GLU A 87 11.38 -22.38 19.46
N GLU A 88 12.62 -21.99 19.80
CA GLU A 88 13.29 -22.47 21.03
C GLU A 88 12.51 -22.08 22.29
N TYR A 89 12.14 -20.80 22.41
CA TYR A 89 11.37 -20.29 23.54
C TYR A 89 10.02 -21.01 23.68
N THR A 90 9.27 -21.17 22.59
CA THR A 90 7.95 -21.82 22.61
C THR A 90 8.06 -23.27 23.07
N LEU A 91 9.07 -24.01 22.59
CA LEU A 91 9.33 -25.38 23.04
C LEU A 91 9.73 -25.45 24.52
N ALA A 92 10.64 -24.57 24.96
CA ALA A 92 11.11 -24.50 26.34
C ALA A 92 10.01 -24.09 27.34
N LEU A 93 9.15 -23.14 26.96
CA LEU A 93 7.97 -22.71 27.72
C LEU A 93 6.95 -23.87 27.82
N THR A 94 6.68 -24.56 26.71
CA THR A 94 5.75 -25.70 26.68
C THR A 94 6.18 -26.83 27.61
N GLU A 95 7.44 -27.26 27.53
CA GLU A 95 7.97 -28.30 28.43
C GLU A 95 8.02 -27.84 29.90
N THR A 96 8.20 -26.53 30.15
CA THR A 96 8.12 -25.97 31.51
C THR A 96 6.69 -26.05 32.07
N VAL A 97 5.69 -25.61 31.30
CA VAL A 97 4.27 -25.61 31.71
C VAL A 97 3.71 -27.02 31.88
N LYS A 98 4.16 -27.98 31.06
CA LYS A 98 3.76 -29.39 31.09
C LYS A 98 4.00 -30.09 32.44
N GLY A 99 4.88 -29.54 33.28
CA GLY A 99 5.15 -30.02 34.64
C GLY A 99 4.31 -29.35 35.75
N TRP A 100 3.37 -28.46 35.43
CA TRP A 100 2.66 -27.64 36.42
C TRP A 100 1.30 -28.21 36.86
N ASP A 101 0.92 -27.90 38.08
CA ASP A 101 -0.41 -28.07 38.66
C ASP A 101 -0.84 -26.78 39.40
N THR A 102 -1.96 -26.79 40.12
CA THR A 102 -2.48 -25.60 40.83
C THR A 102 -1.60 -25.10 41.98
N ASN A 103 -0.52 -25.82 42.34
CA ASN A 103 0.51 -25.34 43.28
C ASN A 103 1.51 -24.36 42.62
N VAL A 104 1.48 -24.18 41.29
CA VAL A 104 2.25 -23.15 40.58
C VAL A 104 2.00 -21.77 41.21
N LYS A 105 2.98 -20.85 41.11
CA LYS A 105 2.76 -19.47 41.55
C LYS A 105 1.81 -18.77 40.56
N PRO A 106 0.71 -18.14 41.01
CA PRO A 106 -0.22 -17.46 40.11
C PRO A 106 0.44 -16.46 39.15
N THR A 107 1.41 -15.64 39.58
CA THR A 107 2.14 -14.77 38.61
C THR A 107 2.93 -15.53 37.55
N ASP A 108 3.46 -16.72 37.86
CA ASP A 108 4.24 -17.51 36.91
C ASP A 108 3.33 -18.14 35.85
N ALA A 109 2.14 -18.59 36.28
CA ALA A 109 1.07 -19.02 35.38
C ALA A 109 0.49 -17.86 34.55
N ALA A 110 0.26 -16.68 35.14
CA ALA A 110 -0.22 -15.48 34.45
C ALA A 110 0.79 -14.97 33.41
N LYS A 111 2.09 -15.01 33.71
CA LYS A 111 3.16 -14.66 32.77
C LYS A 111 3.24 -15.66 31.60
N ALA A 112 3.10 -16.96 31.87
CA ALA A 112 3.02 -17.98 30.81
C ALA A 112 1.74 -17.85 29.95
N LEU A 113 0.61 -17.48 30.58
CA LEU A 113 -0.66 -17.20 29.91
C LEU A 113 -0.53 -16.03 28.93
N LEU A 114 0.07 -14.90 29.36
CA LEU A 114 0.38 -13.77 28.49
C LEU A 114 1.31 -14.17 27.33
N ALA A 115 2.38 -14.92 27.62
CA ALA A 115 3.33 -15.39 26.61
C ALA A 115 2.67 -16.30 25.56
N PHE A 116 1.82 -17.25 25.97
CA PHE A 116 1.12 -18.12 25.02
C PHE A 116 0.01 -17.42 24.25
N THR A 117 -0.65 -16.42 24.84
CA THR A 117 -1.64 -15.60 24.11
C THR A 117 -0.98 -14.84 22.97
N VAL A 118 0.14 -14.15 23.20
CA VAL A 118 0.84 -13.37 22.15
C VAL A 118 1.60 -14.26 21.15
N LEU A 119 1.78 -15.54 21.45
CA LEU A 119 2.30 -16.56 20.52
C LEU A 119 1.19 -17.28 19.73
N ASP A 120 -0.07 -16.85 19.82
CA ASP A 120 -1.25 -17.48 19.20
C ASP A 120 -1.32 -18.99 19.49
N LYS A 121 -1.47 -19.33 20.77
CA LYS A 121 -1.64 -20.70 21.27
C LYS A 121 -2.90 -20.81 22.12
N ASP A 122 -3.56 -21.97 22.03
CA ASP A 122 -4.72 -22.27 22.87
C ASP A 122 -4.28 -22.45 24.33
N VAL A 123 -4.42 -21.38 25.11
CA VAL A 123 -4.11 -21.32 26.54
C VAL A 123 -4.96 -22.27 27.40
N THR A 124 -5.99 -22.89 26.81
CA THR A 124 -6.84 -23.90 27.45
C THR A 124 -6.34 -25.34 27.24
N ASP A 125 -5.42 -25.59 26.30
CA ASP A 125 -4.79 -26.90 26.05
C ASP A 125 -3.31 -26.78 25.59
N ILE A 126 -2.43 -26.36 26.50
CA ILE A 126 -0.97 -26.42 26.30
C ILE A 126 -0.50 -27.84 26.66
N GLU A 127 -0.50 -28.76 25.68
CA GLU A 127 -0.08 -30.17 25.85
C GLU A 127 -0.80 -30.90 27.00
N GLY A 128 -2.10 -30.62 27.19
CA GLY A 128 -2.93 -31.14 28.28
C GLY A 128 -3.03 -30.22 29.51
N VAL A 129 -2.39 -29.04 29.49
CA VAL A 129 -2.40 -28.07 30.60
C VAL A 129 -3.25 -26.84 30.24
N ASN A 130 -4.31 -26.62 31.00
CA ASN A 130 -5.17 -25.45 30.92
C ASN A 130 -4.69 -24.37 31.90
N LEU A 131 -4.14 -23.27 31.41
CA LEU A 131 -3.51 -22.23 32.24
C LEU A 131 -4.53 -21.41 33.05
N ILE A 132 -5.70 -21.12 32.47
CA ILE A 132 -6.80 -20.45 33.17
C ILE A 132 -7.25 -21.26 34.39
N ASN A 133 -7.36 -22.58 34.22
CA ASN A 133 -7.69 -23.51 35.30
C ASN A 133 -6.60 -23.59 36.37
N LEU A 134 -5.30 -23.53 36.01
CA LEU A 134 -4.23 -23.48 37.02
C LEU A 134 -4.33 -22.23 37.91
N ILE A 135 -4.65 -21.08 37.32
CA ILE A 135 -4.82 -19.80 38.01
C ILE A 135 -6.09 -19.81 38.88
N CYS A 136 -7.25 -20.05 38.27
CA CYS A 136 -8.56 -19.90 38.93
C CYS A 136 -8.89 -21.02 39.94
N ASN A 137 -8.05 -22.05 40.04
CA ASN A 137 -8.10 -23.09 41.08
C ASN A 137 -6.85 -23.13 41.97
N SER A 138 -6.01 -22.09 41.98
CA SER A 138 -4.89 -22.02 42.93
C SER A 138 -5.36 -21.51 44.30
N GLU A 139 -5.14 -22.32 45.35
CA GLU A 139 -5.26 -21.88 46.76
C GLU A 139 -4.31 -20.71 47.08
N ARG A 140 -3.28 -20.50 46.25
CA ARG A 140 -2.28 -19.44 46.41
C ARG A 140 -2.77 -18.08 45.92
N LEU A 141 -3.87 -17.99 45.19
CA LEU A 141 -4.29 -16.77 44.50
C LEU A 141 -4.52 -15.60 45.46
N GLU A 142 -5.05 -15.84 46.67
CA GLU A 142 -5.24 -14.80 47.68
C GLU A 142 -4.02 -14.47 48.55
N SER A 143 -2.84 -15.04 48.27
CA SER A 143 -1.65 -14.89 49.13
C SER A 143 -1.10 -13.46 49.17
N ALA A 144 -1.28 -12.70 48.09
CA ALA A 144 -0.77 -11.34 47.92
C ALA A 144 -1.44 -10.64 46.73
N THR A 145 -1.49 -9.32 46.78
CA THR A 145 -2.14 -8.45 45.78
C THR A 145 -1.59 -8.64 44.37
N ASN A 146 -0.28 -8.90 44.24
CA ASN A 146 0.35 -9.15 42.95
C ASN A 146 -0.12 -10.46 42.29
N GLU A 147 -0.47 -11.49 43.09
CA GLU A 147 -0.97 -12.76 42.54
C GLU A 147 -2.35 -12.55 41.90
N LEU A 148 -3.22 -11.76 42.56
CA LEU A 148 -4.55 -11.37 42.06
C LEU A 148 -4.44 -10.46 40.83
N ALA A 149 -3.66 -9.38 40.91
CA ALA A 149 -3.58 -8.36 39.86
C ALA A 149 -3.04 -8.92 38.54
N TYR A 150 -1.88 -9.59 38.54
CA TYR A 150 -1.33 -10.20 37.32
C TYR A 150 -2.23 -11.31 36.76
N SER A 151 -2.92 -12.07 37.62
CA SER A 151 -3.87 -13.10 37.17
C SER A 151 -5.09 -12.49 36.47
N LEU A 152 -5.71 -11.47 37.06
CA LEU A 152 -6.85 -10.75 36.48
C LEU A 152 -6.47 -10.10 35.14
N LEU A 153 -5.28 -9.50 35.07
CA LEU A 153 -4.72 -8.88 33.88
C LEU A 153 -4.45 -9.90 32.76
N ALA A 154 -3.86 -11.04 33.08
CA ALA A 154 -3.55 -12.08 32.10
C ALA A 154 -4.82 -12.81 31.60
N ILE A 155 -5.82 -13.02 32.47
CA ILE A 155 -7.13 -13.53 32.06
C ILE A 155 -7.80 -12.55 31.09
N TYR A 156 -7.82 -11.25 31.41
CA TYR A 156 -8.34 -10.21 30.51
C TYR A 156 -7.65 -10.23 29.14
N ALA A 157 -6.32 -10.16 29.12
CA ALA A 157 -5.53 -10.14 27.89
C ALA A 157 -5.71 -11.41 27.04
N SER A 158 -5.92 -12.57 27.67
CA SER A 158 -6.19 -13.82 26.96
C SER A 158 -7.59 -13.93 26.33
N ASN A 159 -8.54 -13.07 26.74
CA ASN A 159 -9.96 -13.15 26.39
C ASN A 159 -10.61 -14.54 26.63
N ALA A 160 -10.01 -15.38 27.48
CA ALA A 160 -10.44 -16.76 27.68
C ALA A 160 -11.50 -16.89 28.78
N GLU A 161 -12.48 -17.79 28.58
CA GLU A 161 -13.52 -18.05 29.58
C GLU A 161 -12.98 -18.77 30.82
N ILE A 162 -13.30 -18.25 32.01
CA ILE A 162 -13.05 -18.94 33.27
C ILE A 162 -14.01 -20.14 33.40
N PRO A 163 -13.53 -21.36 33.73
CA PRO A 163 -14.39 -22.53 33.92
C PRO A 163 -15.48 -22.30 34.98
N GLN A 164 -16.71 -22.77 34.70
CA GLN A 164 -17.87 -22.56 35.59
C GLN A 164 -17.77 -23.26 36.95
N ASP A 165 -16.87 -24.22 37.09
CA ASP A 165 -16.54 -24.95 38.32
C ASP A 165 -15.20 -24.53 38.94
N ALA A 166 -14.59 -23.43 38.48
CA ALA A 166 -13.42 -22.84 39.10
C ALA A 166 -13.70 -22.29 40.50
N THR A 167 -12.68 -22.33 41.36
CA THR A 167 -12.73 -21.88 42.76
C THR A 167 -12.86 -20.36 42.87
N TRP A 168 -12.27 -19.62 41.93
CA TRP A 168 -12.31 -18.17 41.82
C TRP A 168 -12.96 -17.76 40.51
N SER A 169 -14.07 -17.00 40.56
CA SER A 169 -14.57 -16.27 39.39
C SER A 169 -13.84 -14.94 39.21
N LYS A 170 -14.00 -14.31 38.04
CA LYS A 170 -13.51 -12.94 37.76
C LYS A 170 -13.89 -11.95 38.87
N ASN A 171 -15.12 -12.05 39.37
CA ASN A 171 -15.65 -11.15 40.38
C ASN A 171 -15.08 -11.44 41.77
N ASP A 172 -14.85 -12.71 42.14
CA ASP A 172 -14.18 -13.05 43.40
C ASP A 172 -12.74 -12.51 43.43
N ILE A 173 -12.06 -12.51 42.27
CA ILE A 173 -10.70 -11.94 42.11
C ILE A 173 -10.74 -10.42 42.26
N ILE A 174 -11.70 -9.72 41.63
CA ILE A 174 -11.88 -8.27 41.75
C ILE A 174 -12.24 -7.89 43.20
N ASP A 175 -13.28 -8.48 43.77
CA ASP A 175 -13.73 -8.23 45.14
C ASP A 175 -12.59 -8.43 46.14
N LYS A 176 -11.81 -9.51 45.98
CA LYS A 176 -10.64 -9.78 46.82
C LYS A 176 -9.53 -8.75 46.60
N LEU A 177 -9.21 -8.37 45.36
CA LEU A 177 -8.18 -7.38 45.05
C LEU A 177 -8.49 -6.02 45.70
N LEU A 178 -9.77 -5.60 45.64
CA LEU A 178 -10.24 -4.37 46.30
C LEU A 178 -10.04 -4.38 47.82
N THR A 179 -9.99 -5.54 48.48
CA THR A 179 -9.71 -5.61 49.94
C THR A 179 -8.29 -5.21 50.34
N PHE A 180 -7.36 -5.05 49.40
CA PHE A 180 -5.98 -4.60 49.65
C PHE A 180 -5.77 -3.08 49.46
N GLN A 181 -6.82 -2.31 49.14
CA GLN A 181 -6.74 -0.85 49.12
C GLN A 181 -6.59 -0.29 50.55
N THR A 182 -5.63 0.61 50.75
CA THR A 182 -5.28 1.17 52.07
C THR A 182 -6.02 2.47 52.36
N GLU A 183 -5.88 3.01 53.58
CA GLU A 183 -6.42 4.34 53.94
C GLU A 183 -5.82 5.50 53.10
N SER A 184 -4.70 5.29 52.40
CA SER A 184 -4.09 6.32 51.52
C SER A 184 -4.68 6.33 50.10
N GLY A 185 -5.44 5.29 49.72
CA GLY A 185 -6.03 5.13 48.39
C GLY A 185 -5.22 4.27 47.43
N GLY A 186 -3.92 4.04 47.69
CA GLY A 186 -3.14 3.03 46.98
C GLY A 186 -3.41 1.61 47.50
N PHE A 187 -2.64 0.64 47.02
CA PHE A 187 -2.72 -0.78 47.41
C PHE A 187 -1.47 -1.25 48.14
N GLY A 188 -1.62 -2.16 49.09
CA GLY A 188 -0.52 -2.89 49.73
C GLY A 188 -0.23 -4.21 49.03
N LEU A 189 0.89 -4.88 49.38
CA LEU A 189 1.28 -6.18 48.81
C LEU A 189 0.66 -7.38 49.55
N PHE A 190 0.60 -7.32 50.89
CA PHE A 190 0.12 -8.41 51.75
C PHE A 190 -0.96 -7.98 52.76
N ASP A 191 -1.18 -6.68 52.91
CA ASP A 191 -1.98 -6.06 53.96
C ASP A 191 -2.51 -4.69 53.51
N THR A 192 -3.31 -4.05 54.35
CA THR A 192 -3.81 -2.67 54.16
C THR A 192 -3.07 -1.65 55.04
N GLU A 193 -1.99 -2.04 55.72
CA GLU A 193 -1.21 -1.18 56.62
C GLU A 193 -0.06 -0.48 55.87
N THR A 194 0.45 -1.12 54.81
CA THR A 194 1.50 -0.64 53.92
C THR A 194 0.93 -0.30 52.54
N THR A 195 1.32 0.84 51.96
CA THR A 195 0.98 1.19 50.57
C THR A 195 2.24 1.12 49.72
N ASP A 196 2.14 0.57 48.52
CA ASP A 196 3.26 0.38 47.59
C ASP A 196 2.89 0.90 46.19
N THR A 197 3.83 1.61 45.55
CA THR A 197 3.59 2.30 44.28
C THR A 197 3.45 1.33 43.11
N ASP A 198 4.32 0.31 43.02
CA ASP A 198 4.25 -0.74 41.99
C ASP A 198 2.98 -1.58 42.15
N MET A 199 2.58 -1.90 43.39
CA MET A 199 1.32 -2.60 43.65
C MET A 199 0.12 -1.75 43.28
N THR A 200 0.12 -0.46 43.61
CA THR A 200 -0.96 0.45 43.21
C THR A 200 -1.07 0.53 41.69
N ALA A 201 0.07 0.62 40.98
CA ALA A 201 0.13 0.69 39.53
C ALA A 201 -0.40 -0.58 38.85
N ILE A 202 0.04 -1.78 39.26
CA ILE A 202 -0.46 -3.03 38.65
C ILE A 202 -1.92 -3.32 39.01
N CYS A 203 -2.39 -2.89 40.18
CA CYS A 203 -3.83 -2.95 40.52
C CYS A 203 -4.66 -2.07 39.58
N VAL A 204 -4.21 -0.84 39.31
CA VAL A 204 -4.89 0.05 38.35
C VAL A 204 -4.91 -0.55 36.95
N GLN A 205 -3.80 -1.12 36.46
CA GLN A 205 -3.76 -1.81 35.16
C GLN A 205 -4.77 -2.97 35.10
N ALA A 206 -4.82 -3.82 36.13
CA ALA A 206 -5.72 -4.98 36.20
C ALA A 206 -7.20 -4.61 36.38
N LEU A 207 -7.49 -3.47 37.03
CA LEU A 207 -8.84 -2.98 37.30
C LEU A 207 -9.41 -2.09 36.19
N ALA A 208 -8.57 -1.46 35.36
CA ALA A 208 -8.99 -0.50 34.34
C ALA A 208 -10.10 -1.00 33.40
N PRO A 209 -10.09 -2.24 32.88
CA PRO A 209 -11.18 -2.76 32.04
C PRO A 209 -12.54 -2.85 32.76
N TYR A 210 -12.53 -2.87 34.09
CA TYR A 210 -13.70 -3.03 34.95
C TYR A 210 -14.18 -1.71 35.57
N ARG A 211 -13.62 -0.55 35.16
CA ARG A 211 -14.00 0.80 35.64
C ARG A 211 -15.47 1.19 35.44
N SER A 212 -16.27 0.39 34.71
CA SER A 212 -17.72 0.55 34.66
C SER A 212 -18.44 0.09 35.94
N GLU A 213 -17.78 -0.73 36.78
CA GLU A 213 -18.28 -1.21 38.06
C GLU A 213 -18.01 -0.13 39.15
N PRO A 214 -19.02 0.37 39.91
CA PRO A 214 -18.85 1.57 40.73
C PRO A 214 -17.77 1.50 41.82
N ASP A 215 -17.64 0.35 42.48
CA ASP A 215 -16.66 0.16 43.56
C ASP A 215 -15.23 0.08 43.00
N VAL A 216 -15.08 -0.46 41.77
CA VAL A 216 -13.82 -0.43 41.00
C VAL A 216 -13.47 0.99 40.57
N ALA A 217 -14.45 1.78 40.11
CA ALA A 217 -14.23 3.18 39.75
C ALA A 217 -13.79 4.02 40.96
N GLU A 218 -14.44 3.85 42.12
CA GLU A 218 -14.04 4.54 43.36
C GLU A 218 -12.63 4.13 43.81
N ALA A 219 -12.27 2.86 43.64
CA ALA A 219 -10.92 2.38 43.97
C ALA A 219 -9.84 2.92 43.01
N ILE A 220 -10.11 2.98 41.70
CA ILE A 220 -9.22 3.57 40.69
C ILE A 220 -9.02 5.07 40.94
N ASP A 221 -10.08 5.82 41.19
CA ASP A 221 -9.98 7.28 41.38
C ASP A 221 -9.17 7.61 42.66
N LYS A 222 -9.27 6.80 43.72
CA LYS A 222 -8.40 6.87 44.91
C LYS A 222 -6.94 6.51 44.60
N ALA A 223 -6.70 5.48 43.79
CA ALA A 223 -5.35 5.05 43.41
C ALA A 223 -4.64 6.12 42.57
N VAL A 224 -5.33 6.75 41.62
CA VAL A 224 -4.80 7.88 40.84
C VAL A 224 -4.51 9.09 41.75
N LEU A 225 -5.35 9.35 42.76
CA LEU A 225 -5.10 10.40 43.76
C LEU A 225 -3.88 10.08 44.65
N PHE A 226 -3.64 8.81 45.00
CA PHE A 226 -2.43 8.39 45.69
C PHE A 226 -1.18 8.58 44.81
N LEU A 227 -1.23 8.15 43.54
CA LEU A 227 -0.11 8.25 42.61
C LEU A 227 0.27 9.72 42.33
N THR A 228 -0.69 10.57 42.00
CA THR A 228 -0.47 12.02 41.83
C THR A 228 -0.04 12.74 43.12
N GLY A 229 -0.38 12.18 44.29
CA GLY A 229 0.09 12.67 45.59
C GLY A 229 1.50 12.19 45.99
N THR A 230 2.09 11.26 45.23
CA THR A 230 3.36 10.57 45.57
C THR A 230 4.49 10.83 44.55
N ILE A 231 4.16 11.34 43.35
CA ILE A 231 5.14 11.69 42.31
C ILE A 231 6.15 12.74 42.81
N SER A 232 7.41 12.62 42.37
CA SER A 232 8.49 13.54 42.76
C SER A 232 8.43 14.88 42.02
N GLU A 233 9.21 15.87 42.49
CA GLU A 233 9.38 17.15 41.77
C GLU A 233 10.14 17.02 40.43
N ASP A 234 10.68 15.82 40.15
CA ASP A 234 11.34 15.43 38.91
C ASP A 234 10.47 14.54 38.00
N TRP A 235 9.17 14.42 38.34
CA TRP A 235 8.15 13.62 37.64
C TRP A 235 8.37 12.10 37.64
N ASN A 236 9.23 11.59 38.52
CA ASN A 236 9.50 10.16 38.68
C ASN A 236 8.95 9.59 40.01
N TYR A 237 9.15 8.30 40.23
CA TYR A 237 8.88 7.62 41.50
C TYR A 237 10.16 6.95 42.01
N ASP A 238 10.58 7.31 43.24
CA ASP A 238 11.73 6.74 43.97
C ASP A 238 13.07 6.70 43.20
N ASP A 239 13.27 7.64 42.27
CA ASP A 239 14.36 7.62 41.27
C ASP A 239 14.48 6.29 40.49
N ASN A 240 13.39 5.54 40.37
CA ASN A 240 13.32 4.20 39.84
C ASN A 240 12.55 4.13 38.51
N PRO A 241 13.18 3.79 37.37
CA PRO A 241 12.50 3.68 36.09
C PRO A 241 11.50 2.53 36.04
N ASN A 242 11.68 1.47 36.85
CA ASN A 242 10.75 0.34 36.91
C ASN A 242 9.37 0.80 37.43
N THR A 243 9.36 1.38 38.64
CA THR A 243 8.16 1.95 39.28
C THR A 243 7.55 3.07 38.45
N THR A 244 8.38 3.96 37.90
CA THR A 244 7.94 5.07 37.06
C THR A 244 7.26 4.58 35.77
N ALA A 245 7.81 3.54 35.13
CA ALA A 245 7.19 2.90 33.97
C ALA A 245 5.91 2.14 34.31
N GLN A 246 5.83 1.47 35.47
CA GLN A 246 4.58 0.85 35.94
C GLN A 246 3.47 1.89 36.16
N VAL A 247 3.80 3.08 36.67
CA VAL A 247 2.81 4.17 36.80
C VAL A 247 2.40 4.72 35.43
N LEU A 248 3.33 4.89 34.48
CA LEU A 248 2.99 5.29 33.11
C LEU A 248 2.10 4.24 32.40
N LEU A 249 2.35 2.95 32.61
CA LEU A 249 1.44 1.87 32.18
C LEU A 249 0.05 2.00 32.82
N ALA A 250 -0.02 2.28 34.12
CA ALA A 250 -1.27 2.39 34.86
C ALA A 250 -2.14 3.56 34.40
N ILE A 251 -1.56 4.74 34.16
CA ILE A 251 -2.30 5.91 33.66
C ILE A 251 -2.67 5.74 32.18
N SER A 252 -1.83 5.07 31.38
CA SER A 252 -2.14 4.73 29.99
C SER A 252 -3.30 3.74 29.91
N ALA A 253 -3.37 2.73 30.78
CA ALA A 253 -4.52 1.82 30.86
C ALA A 253 -5.87 2.52 31.19
N LEU A 254 -5.82 3.76 31.70
CA LEU A 254 -6.98 4.60 31.98
C LEU A 254 -7.26 5.68 30.90
N GLY A 255 -6.42 5.79 29.86
CA GLY A 255 -6.48 6.88 28.88
C GLY A 255 -6.15 8.25 29.48
N ILE A 256 -5.25 8.30 30.48
CA ILE A 256 -4.82 9.54 31.14
C ILE A 256 -3.52 10.03 30.48
N ASP A 257 -3.67 11.08 29.67
CA ASP A 257 -2.58 11.86 29.07
C ASP A 257 -1.68 12.48 30.15
N ALA A 258 -0.38 12.22 30.06
CA ALA A 258 0.61 12.66 31.04
C ALA A 258 1.22 14.04 30.73
N THR A 259 1.09 14.52 29.49
CA THR A 259 1.52 15.86 29.07
C THR A 259 0.56 16.94 29.55
N ASN A 260 -0.73 16.60 29.73
CA ASN A 260 -1.77 17.50 30.20
C ASN A 260 -1.60 17.84 31.70
N PRO A 261 -1.30 19.11 32.07
CA PRO A 261 -1.02 19.48 33.46
C PRO A 261 -2.22 19.39 34.40
N ALA A 262 -3.45 19.24 33.87
CA ALA A 262 -4.63 18.99 34.69
C ALA A 262 -4.67 17.58 35.29
N ASN A 263 -3.92 16.63 34.72
CA ASN A 263 -3.89 15.23 35.15
C ASN A 263 -2.83 14.94 36.23
N GLY A 264 -1.88 15.86 36.47
CA GLY A 264 -0.94 15.80 37.60
C GLY A 264 0.32 14.94 37.38
N PHE A 265 0.58 14.45 36.16
CA PHE A 265 1.77 13.67 35.80
C PHE A 265 2.82 14.46 35.00
N GLY A 266 2.65 15.79 34.91
CA GLY A 266 3.56 16.71 34.24
C GLY A 266 3.13 18.18 34.29
N THR A 267 3.99 19.06 33.78
CA THR A 267 3.77 20.49 33.50
C THR A 267 3.61 20.82 32.02
N GLY A 268 3.86 19.85 31.13
CA GLY A 268 3.67 19.94 29.67
C GLY A 268 4.38 18.79 28.95
N GLU A 269 4.52 18.86 27.64
CA GLU A 269 5.27 17.89 26.82
C GLU A 269 6.75 17.76 27.22
N GLN A 270 7.38 18.85 27.67
CA GLN A 270 8.81 18.89 28.03
C GLN A 270 9.10 18.31 29.42
N GLU A 271 8.18 18.43 30.37
CA GLU A 271 8.35 18.08 31.79
C GLU A 271 7.18 17.21 32.24
N ASN A 272 7.35 15.88 32.20
CA ASN A 272 6.35 14.90 32.61
C ASN A 272 6.99 13.54 32.92
N ILE A 273 6.17 12.57 33.33
CA ILE A 273 6.61 11.21 33.66
C ILE A 273 7.36 10.50 32.52
N ILE A 274 7.02 10.76 31.25
CA ILE A 274 7.67 10.17 30.07
C ILE A 274 9.06 10.80 29.89
N THR A 275 9.18 12.14 29.92
CA THR A 275 10.50 12.80 29.85
C THR A 275 11.35 12.59 31.11
N SER A 276 10.75 12.10 32.20
CA SER A 276 11.51 11.59 33.36
C SER A 276 12.19 10.24 33.08
N LEU A 277 11.57 9.34 32.32
CA LEU A 277 12.10 8.01 32.00
C LEU A 277 13.32 8.08 31.06
N GLU A 278 13.37 9.10 30.21
CA GLU A 278 14.51 9.40 29.34
C GLU A 278 15.82 9.68 30.08
N ARG A 279 15.74 10.13 31.34
CA ARG A 279 16.91 10.35 32.20
C ARG A 279 17.66 9.05 32.51
N TYR A 280 17.03 7.90 32.28
CA TYR A 280 17.59 6.56 32.45
C TYR A 280 17.99 5.92 31.12
N ARG A 281 17.80 6.58 29.97
CA ARG A 281 18.28 6.06 28.67
C ARG A 281 19.81 5.96 28.71
N ASN A 282 20.35 4.82 28.27
CA ASN A 282 21.79 4.65 28.13
C ASN A 282 22.37 5.62 27.08
N THR A 283 23.45 6.33 27.42
CA THR A 283 24.13 7.28 26.50
C THR A 283 25.13 6.61 25.57
N ASP A 284 25.64 5.45 25.96
CA ASP A 284 26.79 4.79 25.34
C ASP A 284 26.39 3.53 24.55
N GLY A 285 25.07 3.30 24.39
CA GLY A 285 24.48 2.16 23.70
C GLY A 285 22.98 2.05 23.95
N ASN A 286 22.40 0.88 23.67
CA ASN A 286 20.96 0.64 23.75
C ASN A 286 20.45 0.40 25.18
N GLY A 287 19.14 0.52 25.39
CA GLY A 287 18.42 0.16 26.62
C GLY A 287 18.38 1.21 27.73
N TYR A 288 17.77 0.86 28.85
CA TYR A 288 17.57 1.73 30.02
C TYR A 288 18.35 1.25 31.25
N LEU A 289 18.89 2.20 32.01
CA LEU A 289 19.74 2.01 33.19
C LEU A 289 18.90 1.74 34.44
N PHE A 290 19.38 0.85 35.31
CA PHE A 290 18.95 0.79 36.71
C PHE A 290 20.20 0.84 37.60
N GLY A 291 20.34 1.94 38.36
CA GLY A 291 21.63 2.33 38.90
C GLY A 291 22.65 2.59 37.78
N ASP A 292 23.90 2.20 37.99
CA ASP A 292 25.01 2.47 37.06
C ASP A 292 25.09 1.51 35.85
N SER A 293 24.01 0.78 35.50
CA SER A 293 24.08 -0.30 34.49
C SER A 293 22.77 -0.53 33.74
N VAL A 294 22.85 -0.83 32.43
CA VAL A 294 21.69 -1.19 31.59
C VAL A 294 21.02 -2.46 32.13
N ASN A 295 19.70 -2.42 32.31
CA ASN A 295 18.96 -3.46 33.01
C ASN A 295 17.76 -3.94 32.17
N THR A 296 17.68 -5.24 31.93
CA THR A 296 16.63 -5.84 31.10
C THR A 296 15.22 -5.59 31.63
N LEU A 297 15.03 -5.52 32.96
CA LEU A 297 13.75 -5.25 33.61
C LEU A 297 13.27 -3.83 33.29
N ALA A 298 14.12 -2.84 33.57
CA ALA A 298 13.84 -1.44 33.26
C ALA A 298 13.61 -1.24 31.75
N THR A 299 14.43 -1.85 30.90
CA THR A 299 14.30 -1.73 29.45
C THR A 299 12.96 -2.26 28.93
N TYR A 300 12.50 -3.46 29.35
CA TYR A 300 11.18 -3.93 28.90
C TYR A 300 10.03 -3.14 29.52
N GLN A 301 10.11 -2.73 30.80
CA GLN A 301 9.02 -1.98 31.42
C GLN A 301 8.86 -0.58 30.82
N VAL A 302 9.95 0.14 30.52
CA VAL A 302 9.87 1.44 29.82
C VAL A 302 9.29 1.26 28.42
N MET A 303 9.70 0.21 27.68
CA MET A 303 9.12 -0.08 26.36
C MET A 303 7.62 -0.42 26.43
N GLN A 304 7.20 -1.23 27.40
CA GLN A 304 5.77 -1.50 27.67
C GLN A 304 5.00 -0.20 27.93
N ALA A 305 5.56 0.70 28.74
CA ALA A 305 4.91 1.95 29.12
C ALA A 305 4.82 2.96 27.95
N TYR A 306 5.87 3.03 27.14
CA TYR A 306 5.91 3.89 25.95
C TYR A 306 4.96 3.39 24.86
N ASP A 307 4.91 2.08 24.61
CA ASP A 307 3.97 1.49 23.66
C ASP A 307 2.52 1.55 24.17
N ALA A 308 2.30 1.39 25.48
CA ALA A 308 0.97 1.58 26.08
C ALA A 308 0.46 3.01 25.95
N TYR A 309 1.32 4.00 26.21
CA TYR A 309 0.97 5.41 26.03
C TYR A 309 0.68 5.73 24.57
N ARG A 310 1.50 5.20 23.64
CA ARG A 310 1.32 5.33 22.19
C ARG A 310 -0.02 4.75 21.74
N LYS A 311 -0.30 3.48 22.06
CA LYS A 311 -1.52 2.77 21.64
C LYS A 311 -2.81 3.43 22.13
N ILE A 312 -2.85 3.93 23.37
CA ILE A 312 -4.10 4.50 23.90
C ILE A 312 -4.36 5.94 23.45
N HIS A 313 -3.31 6.73 23.16
CA HIS A 313 -3.45 8.14 22.75
C HIS A 313 -3.41 8.37 21.24
N LYS A 314 -2.89 7.40 20.47
CA LYS A 314 -3.08 7.33 19.01
C LYS A 314 -4.23 6.36 18.67
N ASP A 315 -3.99 5.05 18.68
CA ASP A 315 -4.94 4.04 18.18
C ASP A 315 -6.25 3.89 19.00
N SER A 316 -6.35 4.53 20.17
CA SER A 316 -7.40 4.29 21.17
C SER A 316 -7.47 2.84 21.68
N VAL A 317 -6.36 2.09 21.59
CA VAL A 317 -6.23 0.68 22.00
C VAL A 317 -5.51 0.56 23.35
N SER A 318 -6.02 -0.29 24.24
CA SER A 318 -5.34 -0.60 25.51
C SER A 318 -4.22 -1.63 25.30
N TYR A 319 -3.04 -1.39 25.87
CA TYR A 319 -1.88 -2.30 25.76
C TYR A 319 -2.19 -3.75 26.14
N TRP A 320 -3.07 -3.94 27.13
CA TRP A 320 -3.47 -5.24 27.67
C TRP A 320 -4.70 -5.85 27.00
N ASP A 321 -5.31 -5.19 26.02
CA ASP A 321 -6.25 -5.84 25.10
C ASP A 321 -5.45 -6.43 23.93
N PHE A 322 -5.44 -7.75 23.78
CA PHE A 322 -4.76 -8.43 22.68
C PHE A 322 -5.74 -8.81 21.55
N GLY A 323 -7.05 -8.57 21.73
CA GLY A 323 -8.11 -9.00 20.82
C GLY A 323 -8.48 -7.97 19.73
N THR A 324 -7.95 -6.74 19.81
CA THR A 324 -8.29 -5.63 18.90
C THR A 324 -7.16 -5.18 17.97
N ASP A 325 -5.95 -5.74 18.05
CA ASP A 325 -4.74 -5.26 17.33
C ASP A 325 -4.66 -5.59 15.81
N GLY A 326 -5.66 -6.31 15.28
CA GLY A 326 -5.61 -6.96 13.96
C GLY A 326 -5.09 -8.39 14.03
N GLU A 327 -4.77 -9.01 12.89
CA GLU A 327 -4.16 -10.35 12.87
C GLU A 327 -2.75 -10.31 13.50
N ILE A 328 -2.43 -11.32 14.32
CA ILE A 328 -1.13 -11.43 14.99
C ILE A 328 -0.05 -11.71 13.95
N TYR A 329 0.91 -10.80 13.83
CA TYR A 329 1.91 -10.80 12.76
C TYR A 329 2.85 -12.00 12.88
N ASN A 330 2.81 -12.90 11.89
CA ASN A 330 3.68 -14.08 11.80
C ASN A 330 4.05 -14.35 10.35
N ASP A 331 5.07 -13.65 9.86
CA ASP A 331 5.74 -13.95 8.59
C ASP A 331 7.22 -14.29 8.80
N GLN A 332 7.77 -15.15 7.94
CA GLN A 332 9.15 -15.62 7.97
C GLN A 332 10.10 -14.81 7.05
N THR A 333 9.73 -13.60 6.63
CA THR A 333 10.60 -12.67 5.89
C THR A 333 10.65 -11.29 6.57
N GLY A 334 11.73 -11.02 7.30
CA GLY A 334 11.84 -9.80 8.12
C GLY A 334 12.25 -8.55 7.35
N THR A 335 11.29 -7.66 7.06
CA THR A 335 11.50 -6.22 6.81
C THR A 335 10.24 -5.39 7.12
N GLN A 336 10.37 -4.47 8.08
CA GLN A 336 9.52 -3.30 8.41
C GLN A 336 8.00 -3.48 8.69
N ASP A 337 7.55 -2.71 9.70
CA ASP A 337 6.22 -2.68 10.33
C ASP A 337 5.50 -1.35 9.95
N PRO A 338 4.18 -1.35 9.66
CA PRO A 338 3.36 -0.13 9.57
C PRO A 338 2.50 0.11 10.83
N ALA A 339 2.26 1.38 11.16
CA ALA A 339 2.08 1.83 12.55
C ALA A 339 0.77 2.68 12.77
N PRO A 340 0.63 3.52 13.83
CA PRO A 340 -0.68 3.96 14.36
C PRO A 340 -1.28 5.21 13.68
N GLU A 341 -2.60 5.38 13.80
CA GLU A 341 -3.38 6.62 13.50
C GLU A 341 -3.89 7.21 14.83
N GLU A 342 -4.28 8.48 14.99
CA GLU A 342 -4.58 9.49 13.97
C GLU A 342 -3.69 10.74 14.08
N ASN A 343 -2.79 10.90 13.09
CA ASN A 343 -2.44 12.20 12.52
C ASN A 343 -2.68 12.10 11.01
N GLU A 344 -3.88 11.71 10.59
CA GLU A 344 -4.21 11.53 9.16
C GLU A 344 -4.44 12.91 8.51
N ALA A 345 -3.65 13.24 7.49
CA ALA A 345 -4.00 14.32 6.59
C ALA A 345 -5.20 13.94 5.71
N GLU A 346 -6.22 14.80 5.69
CA GLU A 346 -7.45 14.66 4.88
C GLU A 346 -7.14 14.24 3.43
N PRO A 347 -7.64 13.09 2.94
CA PRO A 347 -7.22 12.50 1.66
C PRO A 347 -7.33 13.43 0.45
N VAL A 348 -6.26 13.51 -0.35
CA VAL A 348 -6.15 14.42 -1.49
C VAL A 348 -6.27 13.73 -2.83
N ASP A 349 -6.93 14.40 -3.78
CA ASP A 349 -7.00 13.97 -5.18
C ASP A 349 -5.84 14.54 -5.99
N VAL A 350 -5.00 13.68 -6.57
CA VAL A 350 -3.85 14.06 -7.43
C VAL A 350 -3.95 13.41 -8.82
N PHE A 351 -3.17 13.93 -9.78
CA PHE A 351 -3.16 13.47 -11.16
C PHE A 351 -1.83 12.81 -11.54
N VAL A 352 -1.78 11.47 -11.47
CA VAL A 352 -0.54 10.71 -11.64
C VAL A 352 -0.36 10.20 -13.08
N THR A 353 0.86 10.30 -13.58
CA THR A 353 1.29 9.74 -14.87
C THR A 353 2.42 8.77 -14.64
N ILE A 354 2.27 7.52 -15.11
CA ILE A 354 3.32 6.50 -14.99
C ILE A 354 3.82 6.12 -16.39
N VAL A 355 5.15 6.12 -16.54
CA VAL A 355 5.87 5.82 -17.78
C VAL A 355 6.80 4.62 -17.57
N ASP A 356 6.79 3.69 -18.51
CA ASP A 356 7.75 2.59 -18.56
C ASP A 356 8.31 2.42 -19.98
N ASP A 357 9.62 2.22 -20.11
CA ASP A 357 10.31 2.07 -21.40
C ASP A 357 9.98 3.23 -22.37
N GLY A 358 9.79 4.46 -21.87
CA GLY A 358 9.38 5.61 -22.69
C GLY A 358 7.96 5.52 -23.28
N ASN A 359 7.07 4.72 -22.69
CA ASN A 359 5.64 4.60 -23.04
C ASN A 359 4.77 4.89 -21.81
N ILE A 360 3.56 5.42 -21.99
CA ILE A 360 2.54 5.46 -20.92
C ILE A 360 2.04 4.04 -20.64
N VAL A 361 2.03 3.64 -19.36
CA VAL A 361 1.58 2.30 -18.93
C VAL A 361 0.05 2.17 -18.91
N THR A 362 -0.46 0.95 -18.78
CA THR A 362 -1.89 0.65 -18.61
C THR A 362 -2.18 -0.03 -17.28
N ASP A 363 -3.29 0.33 -16.64
CA ASP A 363 -3.81 -0.30 -15.42
C ASP A 363 -4.25 -1.77 -15.64
N LYS A 364 -4.60 -2.47 -14.56
CA LYS A 364 -5.19 -3.82 -14.55
C LYS A 364 -6.50 -3.98 -15.36
N ASN A 365 -7.10 -2.87 -15.82
CA ASN A 365 -8.25 -2.85 -16.73
C ASN A 365 -7.87 -2.51 -18.19
N GLY A 366 -6.59 -2.30 -18.51
CA GLY A 366 -6.12 -1.90 -19.84
C GLY A 366 -6.23 -0.40 -20.16
N ARG A 367 -6.44 0.46 -19.16
CA ARG A 367 -6.61 1.92 -19.30
C ARG A 367 -5.28 2.65 -19.07
N TYR A 368 -4.98 3.66 -19.89
CA TYR A 368 -3.73 4.42 -19.75
C TYR A 368 -3.63 5.21 -18.43
N VAL A 369 -2.49 5.10 -17.75
CA VAL A 369 -2.16 5.86 -16.52
C VAL A 369 -1.52 7.20 -16.92
N ALA A 370 -2.35 8.08 -17.51
CA ALA A 370 -1.96 9.41 -17.99
C ALA A 370 -2.81 10.49 -17.31
N GLN A 371 -2.21 11.22 -16.35
CA GLN A 371 -2.95 12.09 -15.41
C GLN A 371 -4.19 11.38 -14.83
N ALA A 372 -4.01 10.13 -14.41
CA ALA A 372 -5.03 9.35 -13.73
C ALA A 372 -5.33 10.01 -12.38
N LYS A 373 -6.62 10.21 -12.08
CA LYS A 373 -7.04 10.73 -10.78
C LYS A 373 -6.85 9.62 -9.74
N VAL A 374 -5.99 9.86 -8.75
CA VAL A 374 -5.77 8.97 -7.62
C VAL A 374 -6.09 9.76 -6.36
N THR A 375 -6.96 9.20 -5.52
CA THR A 375 -7.17 9.70 -4.16
C THR A 375 -6.11 9.05 -3.27
N VAL A 376 -5.35 9.87 -2.55
CA VAL A 376 -4.24 9.45 -1.69
C VAL A 376 -4.62 9.76 -0.26
N SER A 377 -4.56 8.77 0.62
CA SER A 377 -4.62 8.93 2.08
C SER A 377 -3.21 9.01 2.66
N ASP A 378 -3.11 9.57 3.86
CA ASP A 378 -1.92 9.55 4.72
C ASP A 378 -1.69 8.11 5.23
N ARG A 379 -0.86 7.34 4.52
CA ARG A 379 -0.68 5.89 4.67
C ARG A 379 0.28 5.54 5.80
N ASP A 380 1.29 6.36 6.05
CA ASP A 380 2.20 6.21 7.21
C ASP A 380 1.81 7.10 8.40
N ARG A 381 0.74 7.89 8.24
CA ARG A 381 -0.04 8.54 9.31
C ARG A 381 0.74 9.66 9.99
N ASN A 382 1.49 10.40 9.17
CA ASN A 382 2.48 11.40 9.58
C ASN A 382 1.93 12.84 9.63
N GLY A 383 0.78 13.12 9.00
CA GLY A 383 0.16 14.45 8.89
C GLY A 383 0.49 15.20 7.60
N THR A 384 1.19 14.55 6.67
CA THR A 384 1.63 15.12 5.39
C THR A 384 1.57 14.04 4.31
N ILE A 385 0.71 14.23 3.32
CA ILE A 385 0.66 13.34 2.16
C ILE A 385 1.84 13.65 1.22
N THR A 386 2.53 12.61 0.76
CA THR A 386 3.82 12.67 0.07
C THR A 386 3.80 12.05 -1.33
N VAL A 387 4.91 12.18 -2.06
CA VAL A 387 5.13 11.50 -3.34
C VAL A 387 5.22 9.97 -3.18
N ASP A 388 5.76 9.44 -2.08
CA ASP A 388 5.77 7.99 -1.81
C ASP A 388 4.36 7.41 -1.82
N GLU A 389 3.46 8.02 -1.06
CA GLU A 389 2.10 7.56 -0.87
C GLU A 389 1.26 7.76 -2.12
N ALA A 390 1.49 8.86 -2.86
CA ALA A 390 0.87 9.08 -4.16
C ALA A 390 1.27 8.00 -5.17
N LEU A 391 2.53 7.54 -5.16
CA LEU A 391 2.95 6.41 -5.99
C LEU A 391 2.40 5.08 -5.46
N TYR A 392 2.47 4.79 -4.16
CA TYR A 392 1.91 3.59 -3.55
C TYR A 392 0.42 3.43 -3.87
N ALA A 393 -0.40 4.45 -3.60
CA ALA A 393 -1.83 4.47 -3.88
C ALA A 393 -2.12 4.32 -5.39
N THR A 394 -1.26 4.86 -6.26
CA THR A 394 -1.37 4.66 -7.71
C THR A 394 -1.20 3.18 -8.08
N HIS A 395 -0.20 2.49 -7.53
CA HIS A 395 0.03 1.08 -7.84
C HIS A 395 -1.04 0.18 -7.19
N GLU A 396 -1.47 0.47 -5.96
CA GLU A 396 -2.55 -0.30 -5.34
C GLU A 396 -3.88 -0.17 -6.12
N ALA A 397 -4.25 1.05 -6.49
CA ALA A 397 -5.45 1.28 -7.29
C ALA A 397 -5.36 0.71 -8.72
N LEU A 398 -4.20 0.78 -9.38
CA LEU A 398 -4.09 0.59 -10.84
C LEU A 398 -3.17 -0.56 -11.30
N TYR A 399 -2.17 -0.99 -10.53
CA TYR A 399 -1.26 -2.07 -10.92
C TYR A 399 -1.92 -3.46 -10.81
N ASP A 400 -1.52 -4.38 -11.68
CA ASP A 400 -1.96 -5.78 -11.68
C ASP A 400 -1.04 -6.59 -10.77
N GLY A 401 -1.49 -6.86 -9.54
CA GLY A 401 -0.64 -7.28 -8.41
C GLY A 401 -0.45 -6.20 -7.32
N GLY A 402 -1.16 -5.08 -7.39
CA GLY A 402 -1.19 -4.07 -6.33
C GLY A 402 0.13 -3.32 -6.10
N ALA A 403 0.25 -2.63 -4.98
CA ALA A 403 1.49 -1.94 -4.61
C ALA A 403 2.61 -2.92 -4.22
N GLU A 404 2.29 -4.04 -3.56
CA GLU A 404 3.22 -5.09 -3.12
C GLU A 404 4.18 -5.54 -4.24
N VAL A 405 3.65 -5.78 -5.44
CA VAL A 405 4.42 -6.18 -6.63
C VAL A 405 4.80 -4.97 -7.49
N GLY A 406 3.96 -3.94 -7.52
CA GLY A 406 4.09 -2.81 -8.43
C GLY A 406 5.10 -1.73 -8.00
N TYR A 407 5.34 -1.58 -6.70
CA TYR A 407 6.00 -0.40 -6.11
C TYR A 407 6.89 -0.74 -4.92
N SER A 408 8.05 -0.08 -4.83
CA SER A 408 8.79 -0.01 -3.57
C SER A 408 9.70 1.22 -3.51
N ALA A 409 9.94 1.68 -2.29
CA ALA A 409 10.96 2.68 -1.97
C ALA A 409 12.06 2.07 -1.09
N PHE A 410 13.19 2.77 -0.97
CA PHE A 410 14.30 2.44 -0.08
C PHE A 410 14.93 3.72 0.46
N VAL A 411 15.55 3.65 1.64
CA VAL A 411 16.29 4.77 2.22
C VAL A 411 17.74 4.73 1.72
N GLY A 412 18.13 5.70 0.88
CA GLY A 412 19.49 5.87 0.40
C GLY A 412 20.22 7.04 1.07
N ASP A 413 21.47 7.31 0.65
CA ASP A 413 22.34 8.39 1.15
C ASP A 413 21.71 9.81 1.07
N TYR A 414 20.63 9.98 0.30
CA TYR A 414 19.92 11.24 0.07
C TYR A 414 18.47 11.25 0.58
N GLY A 415 18.03 10.19 1.28
CA GLY A 415 16.66 10.03 1.77
C GLY A 415 15.85 8.98 1.00
N LEU A 416 14.52 9.00 1.17
CA LEU A 416 13.61 8.02 0.59
C LEU A 416 13.58 8.13 -0.94
N SER A 417 13.90 7.02 -1.59
CA SER A 417 14.20 6.94 -3.02
C SER A 417 13.47 5.77 -3.68
N LEU A 418 13.16 5.89 -4.96
CA LEU A 418 12.38 4.92 -5.72
C LEU A 418 13.22 3.67 -6.07
N ALA A 419 12.76 2.48 -5.63
CA ALA A 419 13.42 1.19 -5.84
C ALA A 419 12.72 0.31 -6.88
N ILE A 420 11.38 0.26 -6.87
CA ILE A 420 10.54 -0.42 -7.86
C ILE A 420 9.45 0.52 -8.36
N LEU A 421 9.28 0.61 -9.69
CA LEU A 421 8.22 1.35 -10.36
C LEU A 421 7.57 0.50 -11.46
N TRP A 422 6.25 0.36 -11.38
CA TRP A 422 5.41 -0.47 -12.26
C TRP A 422 5.91 -1.94 -12.38
N GLY A 423 6.44 -2.48 -11.29
CA GLY A 423 7.01 -3.82 -11.19
C GLY A 423 8.40 -4.00 -11.84
N LYS A 424 9.12 -2.91 -12.13
CA LYS A 424 10.53 -2.95 -12.52
C LYS A 424 11.41 -2.25 -11.49
N GLY A 425 12.53 -2.89 -11.18
CA GLY A 425 13.52 -2.38 -10.23
C GLY A 425 14.04 -3.51 -9.33
N THR A 426 14.58 -3.15 -8.17
CA THR A 426 15.02 -4.08 -7.12
C THR A 426 14.88 -3.41 -5.76
N PRO A 427 14.44 -4.10 -4.69
CA PRO A 427 14.25 -3.46 -3.37
C PRO A 427 15.51 -2.81 -2.79
N GLU A 428 16.69 -3.28 -3.21
CA GLU A 428 17.99 -2.87 -2.68
C GLU A 428 18.61 -1.65 -3.38
N VAL A 429 18.09 -1.21 -4.55
CA VAL A 429 18.74 -0.18 -5.38
C VAL A 429 17.75 0.56 -6.28
N SER A 430 17.95 1.88 -6.45
CA SER A 430 17.30 2.67 -7.51
C SER A 430 17.80 2.28 -8.91
N ALA A 431 17.27 1.17 -9.43
CA ALA A 431 17.62 0.66 -10.75
C ALA A 431 16.81 1.37 -11.87
N THR A 432 17.19 2.62 -12.15
CA THR A 432 16.81 3.40 -13.35
C THR A 432 15.39 3.97 -13.42
N SER A 433 14.96 4.66 -12.35
CA SER A 433 13.69 5.40 -12.28
C SER A 433 13.86 6.87 -11.86
N GLY A 434 12.89 7.73 -12.19
CA GLY A 434 12.88 9.16 -11.85
C GLY A 434 11.46 9.73 -11.75
N TYR A 435 11.29 10.90 -11.13
CA TYR A 435 9.98 11.51 -10.90
C TYR A 435 10.02 13.05 -10.79
N TYR A 436 8.90 13.69 -11.17
CA TYR A 436 8.71 15.14 -11.18
C TYR A 436 7.31 15.50 -10.69
N LEU A 437 7.23 16.51 -9.82
CA LEU A 437 5.99 17.06 -9.27
C LEU A 437 5.74 18.45 -9.89
N ASN A 438 4.57 18.65 -10.50
CA ASN A 438 4.17 19.91 -11.16
C ASN A 438 5.20 20.43 -12.19
N ASN A 439 5.90 19.52 -12.87
CA ASN A 439 7.01 19.79 -13.79
C ASN A 439 8.29 20.37 -13.15
N ALA A 440 8.40 20.34 -11.82
CA ALA A 440 9.61 20.62 -11.06
C ALA A 440 10.26 19.31 -10.57
N SER A 441 11.58 19.33 -10.41
CA SER A 441 12.37 18.20 -9.90
C SER A 441 12.16 18.05 -8.39
N CYS A 442 11.76 16.86 -7.97
CA CYS A 442 11.71 16.47 -6.55
C CYS A 442 13.12 16.18 -6.00
N TRP A 443 13.26 16.20 -4.68
CA TRP A 443 14.49 15.85 -3.95
C TRP A 443 14.35 14.59 -3.10
N SER A 444 13.13 14.22 -2.71
CA SER A 444 12.82 13.03 -1.92
C SER A 444 11.43 12.50 -2.27
N LEU A 445 11.17 11.21 -2.02
CA LEU A 445 9.80 10.69 -2.04
C LEU A 445 8.95 11.26 -0.87
N ASN A 446 9.59 11.78 0.19
CA ASN A 446 8.93 12.53 1.26
C ASN A 446 8.56 13.97 0.86
N ASP A 447 8.79 14.39 -0.39
CA ASP A 447 8.32 15.70 -0.86
C ASP A 447 6.77 15.73 -0.79
N ALA A 448 6.22 16.75 -0.11
CA ALA A 448 4.78 16.86 0.11
C ALA A 448 3.99 17.11 -1.18
N ILE A 449 2.81 16.50 -1.29
CA ILE A 449 1.87 16.64 -2.41
C ILE A 449 0.55 17.26 -1.96
N SER A 450 -0.14 17.96 -2.85
CA SER A 450 -1.38 18.70 -2.55
C SER A 450 -2.51 18.38 -3.54
N ALA A 451 -3.75 18.59 -3.10
CA ALA A 451 -4.94 18.36 -3.92
C ALA A 451 -4.91 19.14 -5.24
N GLY A 452 -4.96 18.42 -6.36
CA GLY A 452 -4.89 18.95 -7.71
C GLY A 452 -3.50 18.92 -8.36
N ASP A 453 -2.47 18.45 -7.66
CA ASP A 453 -1.10 18.34 -8.19
C ASP A 453 -0.93 17.28 -9.29
N TYR A 454 0.12 17.44 -10.08
CA TYR A 454 0.46 16.57 -11.21
C TYR A 454 1.81 15.89 -10.98
N LEU A 455 1.77 14.59 -10.67
CA LEU A 455 2.95 13.76 -10.46
C LEU A 455 3.24 12.94 -11.72
N THR A 456 4.49 12.91 -12.18
CA THR A 456 4.94 12.03 -13.27
C THR A 456 6.15 11.23 -12.81
N ALA A 457 6.03 9.91 -12.78
CA ALA A 457 7.13 8.98 -12.49
C ALA A 457 7.41 8.08 -13.71
N PHE A 458 8.68 7.77 -13.94
CA PHE A 458 9.13 7.09 -15.14
C PHE A 458 10.31 6.15 -14.89
N ASN A 459 10.33 5.01 -15.60
CA ASN A 459 11.56 4.26 -15.83
C ASN A 459 12.30 4.84 -17.04
N TYR A 460 13.61 5.03 -16.91
CA TYR A 460 14.48 5.50 -18.00
C TYR A 460 14.51 4.45 -19.13
N TYR A 461 14.31 4.89 -20.36
CA TYR A 461 14.52 4.07 -21.56
C TYR A 461 16.02 3.86 -21.82
N ASP A 462 16.84 4.89 -21.66
CA ASP A 462 18.30 4.78 -21.70
C ASP A 462 18.84 4.39 -20.32
N THR A 463 18.76 3.10 -19.99
CA THR A 463 19.30 2.56 -18.74
C THR A 463 20.84 2.59 -18.66
N MET A 464 21.54 2.99 -19.73
CA MET A 464 23.01 2.99 -19.81
C MET A 464 23.64 4.37 -19.55
N PHE A 465 22.99 5.45 -19.97
CA PHE A 465 23.46 6.83 -19.74
C PHE A 465 22.41 7.76 -19.11
N TRP A 466 21.19 7.26 -18.84
CA TRP A 466 20.07 8.00 -18.23
C TRP A 466 19.76 9.31 -18.96
N SER A 467 19.78 9.26 -20.30
CA SER A 467 19.69 10.45 -21.17
C SER A 467 18.28 10.91 -21.49
N ASP A 468 17.25 10.18 -21.02
CA ASP A 468 15.84 10.57 -21.09
C ASP A 468 15.63 11.98 -20.49
N SER A 469 15.32 12.95 -21.34
CA SER A 469 15.04 14.31 -20.88
C SER A 469 13.59 14.41 -20.42
N TYR A 470 13.33 14.81 -19.17
CA TYR A 470 11.96 15.05 -18.71
C TYR A 470 11.29 16.10 -19.60
N SER A 471 10.10 15.79 -20.14
CA SER A 471 9.37 16.69 -21.04
C SER A 471 7.94 16.92 -20.57
N TYR A 472 7.44 18.13 -20.82
CA TYR A 472 6.13 18.57 -20.36
C TYR A 472 5.50 19.59 -21.32
N PHE A 473 4.17 19.60 -21.38
CA PHE A 473 3.43 20.65 -22.06
C PHE A 473 3.28 21.87 -21.14
N GLY A 474 3.29 23.07 -21.71
CA GLY A 474 3.11 24.33 -20.96
C GLY A 474 1.73 24.49 -20.27
N GLU A 475 0.76 23.63 -20.57
CA GLU A 475 -0.52 23.51 -19.87
C GLU A 475 -0.78 22.02 -19.57
N ASN A 476 -0.98 21.65 -18.30
CA ASN A 476 -1.33 20.27 -17.94
C ASN A 476 -2.77 19.91 -18.42
N THR A 477 -3.66 20.89 -18.50
CA THR A 477 -5.03 20.73 -19.03
C THR A 477 -5.43 21.96 -19.84
N THR A 478 -6.21 21.76 -20.91
CA THR A 478 -6.74 22.84 -21.75
C THR A 478 -8.14 22.50 -22.26
N SER A 479 -8.85 23.45 -22.87
CA SER A 479 -10.21 23.21 -23.38
C SER A 479 -10.54 23.95 -24.67
N ALA A 480 -11.34 23.30 -25.51
CA ALA A 480 -11.72 23.78 -26.84
C ALA A 480 -13.19 23.52 -27.14
N ASN A 481 -13.70 24.13 -28.20
CA ASN A 481 -14.96 23.72 -28.83
C ASN A 481 -14.64 22.75 -29.96
N GLN A 482 -15.48 21.74 -30.19
CA GLN A 482 -15.41 20.88 -31.37
C GLN A 482 -15.27 21.71 -32.66
N GLY A 483 -14.26 21.39 -33.47
CA GLY A 483 -13.91 22.16 -34.68
C GLY A 483 -13.05 23.41 -34.43
N ALA A 484 -12.38 23.50 -33.29
CA ALA A 484 -11.32 24.48 -33.03
C ALA A 484 -9.93 23.83 -33.07
N LEU A 485 -8.90 24.63 -33.31
CA LEU A 485 -7.50 24.21 -33.21
C LEU A 485 -6.99 24.46 -31.79
N VAL A 486 -6.25 23.48 -31.23
CA VAL A 486 -5.57 23.56 -29.93
C VAL A 486 -4.07 23.56 -30.17
N THR A 487 -3.36 24.59 -29.72
CA THR A 487 -1.90 24.66 -29.79
C THR A 487 -1.29 24.27 -28.44
N LEU A 488 -0.60 23.14 -28.39
CA LEU A 488 0.22 22.75 -27.23
C LEU A 488 1.68 23.14 -27.50
N THR A 489 2.38 23.62 -26.46
CA THR A 489 3.84 23.87 -26.52
C THR A 489 4.54 22.85 -25.64
N LEU A 490 5.38 22.00 -26.24
CA LEU A 490 6.22 21.02 -25.56
C LEU A 490 7.57 21.63 -25.21
N ASN A 491 8.01 21.44 -23.97
CA ASN A 491 9.35 21.75 -23.51
C ASN A 491 10.01 20.49 -22.95
N ALA A 492 11.34 20.45 -22.95
CA ALA A 492 12.11 19.51 -22.16
C ALA A 492 12.99 20.24 -21.15
N LEU A 493 13.46 19.50 -20.14
CA LEU A 493 14.52 19.93 -19.24
C LEU A 493 15.88 19.48 -19.75
N GLY A 494 16.89 20.27 -19.43
CA GLY A 494 18.31 19.99 -19.64
C GLY A 494 19.16 20.87 -18.73
N TYR A 495 20.46 20.93 -18.98
CA TYR A 495 21.40 21.71 -18.16
C TYR A 495 22.17 22.74 -18.99
N ASP A 496 22.44 23.90 -18.39
CA ASP A 496 23.30 24.93 -18.99
C ASP A 496 24.80 24.61 -18.82
N GLU A 497 25.68 25.48 -19.33
CA GLU A 497 27.14 25.32 -19.24
C GLU A 497 27.70 25.37 -17.81
N ASN A 498 26.86 25.70 -16.81
CA ASN A 498 27.19 25.79 -15.39
C ASN A 498 26.47 24.72 -14.55
N TRP A 499 25.79 23.74 -15.19
CA TRP A 499 24.95 22.71 -14.58
C TRP A 499 23.68 23.22 -13.87
N ASN A 500 23.19 24.42 -14.20
CA ASN A 500 21.85 24.84 -13.79
C ASN A 500 20.79 24.12 -14.65
N GLN A 501 19.72 23.61 -14.04
CA GLN A 501 18.57 23.09 -14.78
C GLN A 501 17.87 24.21 -15.55
N VAL A 502 17.69 24.01 -16.85
CA VAL A 502 17.01 24.93 -17.77
C VAL A 502 15.96 24.19 -18.57
N SER A 503 14.85 24.86 -18.89
CA SER A 503 13.87 24.32 -19.84
C SER A 503 13.96 25.01 -21.20
N SER A 504 13.66 24.29 -22.26
CA SER A 504 13.63 24.81 -23.63
C SER A 504 12.58 24.09 -24.49
N PRO A 505 11.99 24.75 -25.50
CA PRO A 505 11.03 24.13 -26.40
C PRO A 505 11.64 22.95 -27.17
N TYR A 506 10.89 21.85 -27.29
CA TYR A 506 11.40 20.62 -27.90
C TYR A 506 10.82 20.41 -29.30
N ALA A 507 11.67 20.55 -30.32
CA ALA A 507 11.31 20.39 -31.73
C ALA A 507 11.43 18.93 -32.22
N GLY A 508 10.57 18.53 -33.15
CA GLY A 508 10.61 17.20 -33.79
C GLY A 508 9.93 16.05 -33.04
N ALA A 509 9.36 16.30 -31.85
CA ALA A 509 8.59 15.30 -31.11
C ALA A 509 7.22 15.04 -31.77
N LYS A 510 6.69 13.84 -31.56
CA LYS A 510 5.42 13.34 -32.06
C LYS A 510 4.34 13.50 -30.98
N VAL A 511 3.33 14.32 -31.26
CA VAL A 511 2.19 14.58 -30.37
C VAL A 511 0.94 13.90 -30.92
N MET A 512 0.40 12.95 -30.17
CA MET A 512 -0.80 12.18 -30.53
C MET A 512 -1.85 12.20 -29.42
N LEU A 513 -3.08 11.80 -29.72
CA LEU A 513 -4.17 11.64 -28.75
C LEU A 513 -4.27 10.16 -28.32
N LEU A 514 -4.10 9.88 -27.02
CA LEU A 514 -4.10 8.54 -26.43
C LEU A 514 -5.37 7.76 -26.78
N GLY A 515 -5.20 6.47 -27.12
CA GLY A 515 -6.28 5.57 -27.53
C GLY A 515 -6.92 5.89 -28.89
N THR A 516 -6.44 6.90 -29.63
CA THR A 516 -7.03 7.31 -30.93
C THR A 516 -6.08 7.11 -32.10
N SER A 517 -6.66 7.00 -33.31
CA SER A 517 -5.92 6.89 -34.58
C SER A 517 -5.63 8.25 -35.25
N VAL A 518 -5.41 9.32 -34.48
CA VAL A 518 -5.06 10.65 -35.04
C VAL A 518 -3.57 10.68 -35.35
N GLU A 519 -3.19 11.09 -36.56
CA GLU A 519 -1.78 11.15 -36.98
C GLU A 519 -0.94 12.02 -36.03
N ALA A 520 0.21 11.51 -35.61
CA ALA A 520 1.06 12.18 -34.64
C ALA A 520 1.73 13.43 -35.23
N LEU A 521 1.25 14.59 -34.79
CA LEU A 521 1.72 15.91 -35.19
C LEU A 521 3.17 16.11 -34.75
N THR A 522 3.98 16.78 -35.58
CA THR A 522 5.40 16.99 -35.25
C THR A 522 5.62 18.40 -34.71
N THR A 523 6.30 18.54 -33.57
CA THR A 523 6.53 19.85 -32.95
C THR A 523 7.46 20.74 -33.78
N ASP A 524 7.12 22.03 -33.90
CA ASP A 524 7.93 23.02 -34.61
C ASP A 524 9.18 23.47 -33.82
N ALA A 525 9.95 24.42 -34.37
CA ALA A 525 11.17 24.94 -33.76
C ALA A 525 10.93 25.67 -32.43
N GLU A 526 9.68 26.10 -32.16
CA GLU A 526 9.24 26.66 -30.90
C GLU A 526 8.44 25.66 -30.05
N GLY A 527 8.59 24.36 -30.32
CA GLY A 527 8.02 23.25 -29.55
C GLY A 527 6.53 23.00 -29.76
N LYS A 528 5.87 23.64 -30.75
CA LYS A 528 4.40 23.62 -30.84
C LYS A 528 3.85 22.51 -31.73
N ALA A 529 2.77 21.90 -31.28
CA ALA A 529 1.90 21.05 -32.08
C ALA A 529 0.47 21.62 -32.10
N VAL A 530 -0.22 21.53 -33.24
CA VAL A 530 -1.56 22.12 -33.44
C VAL A 530 -2.58 21.03 -33.77
N ILE A 531 -3.41 20.69 -32.79
CA ILE A 531 -4.41 19.61 -32.84
C ILE A 531 -5.73 20.16 -33.38
N ASP A 532 -6.27 19.54 -34.44
CA ASP A 532 -7.60 19.85 -34.94
C ASP A 532 -8.67 18.98 -34.24
N THR A 533 -9.56 19.63 -33.48
CA THR A 533 -10.65 18.95 -32.77
C THR A 533 -11.88 18.66 -33.63
N SER A 534 -11.84 18.95 -34.94
CA SER A 534 -12.98 18.75 -35.87
C SER A 534 -13.49 17.30 -35.94
N MET A 535 -12.60 16.32 -35.75
CA MET A 535 -12.93 14.89 -35.79
C MET A 535 -13.21 14.27 -34.41
N LEU A 536 -13.09 15.06 -33.33
CA LEU A 536 -13.31 14.59 -31.95
C LEU A 536 -14.76 14.82 -31.54
N GLN A 537 -15.34 13.89 -30.78
CA GLN A 537 -16.66 14.08 -30.17
C GLN A 537 -16.56 14.92 -28.89
N PRO A 538 -17.65 15.51 -28.38
CA PRO A 538 -17.61 16.20 -27.08
C PRO A 538 -17.28 15.23 -25.93
N GLY A 539 -16.19 15.52 -25.21
CA GLY A 539 -15.60 14.62 -24.22
C GLY A 539 -14.22 15.07 -23.72
N ILE A 540 -13.59 14.22 -22.90
CA ILE A 540 -12.23 14.40 -22.40
C ILE A 540 -11.30 13.48 -23.18
N TYR A 541 -10.19 14.03 -23.65
CA TYR A 541 -9.09 13.33 -24.31
C TYR A 541 -7.77 13.65 -23.62
N TYR A 542 -6.74 12.84 -23.87
CA TYR A 542 -5.38 13.07 -23.37
C TYR A 542 -4.40 13.00 -24.53
N THR A 543 -3.44 13.91 -24.58
CA THR A 543 -2.36 13.93 -25.57
C THR A 543 -1.05 13.47 -24.98
N VAL A 544 -0.26 12.74 -25.74
CA VAL A 544 1.11 12.32 -25.39
C VAL A 544 2.11 12.83 -26.41
N ALA A 545 3.22 13.38 -25.95
CA ALA A 545 4.43 13.64 -26.75
C ALA A 545 5.43 12.49 -26.62
N TYR A 546 6.06 12.06 -27.72
CA TYR A 546 7.15 11.07 -27.71
C TYR A 546 8.14 11.31 -28.87
N THR A 547 9.24 10.57 -28.94
CA THR A 547 10.15 10.53 -30.10
C THR A 547 10.36 9.10 -30.59
N ASP A 548 10.72 8.91 -31.86
CA ASP A 548 11.12 7.60 -32.40
C ASP A 548 12.37 6.99 -31.70
N ALA A 549 13.10 7.80 -30.93
CA ALA A 549 14.28 7.42 -30.14
C ALA A 549 14.01 7.28 -28.63
N LYS A 550 12.77 7.56 -28.17
CA LYS A 550 12.35 7.51 -26.75
C LYS A 550 13.19 8.32 -25.76
N ASN A 551 14.01 9.27 -26.24
CA ASN A 551 14.89 10.10 -25.42
C ASN A 551 14.19 11.25 -24.67
N ILE A 552 12.87 11.18 -24.49
CA ILE A 552 12.09 12.10 -23.66
C ILE A 552 11.08 11.31 -22.82
N VAL A 553 10.89 11.73 -21.57
CA VAL A 553 9.76 11.25 -20.75
C VAL A 553 8.46 11.76 -21.39
N PRO A 554 7.49 10.90 -21.76
CA PRO A 554 6.33 11.31 -22.53
C PRO A 554 5.41 12.31 -21.81
N ALA A 555 5.40 13.56 -22.26
CA ALA A 555 4.55 14.63 -21.71
C ALA A 555 3.06 14.33 -21.91
N VAL A 556 2.21 14.59 -20.90
CA VAL A 556 0.74 14.45 -20.98
C VAL A 556 0.02 15.81 -20.86
N CYS A 557 -1.03 16.02 -21.65
CA CYS A 557 -1.99 17.13 -21.47
C CYS A 557 -3.44 16.63 -21.66
N LYS A 558 -4.36 17.07 -20.79
CA LYS A 558 -5.80 16.76 -20.87
C LYS A 558 -6.55 17.82 -21.69
N ILE A 559 -7.26 17.41 -22.75
CA ILE A 559 -8.07 18.29 -23.60
C ILE A 559 -9.56 18.01 -23.39
N THR A 560 -10.29 19.01 -22.87
CA THR A 560 -11.77 18.97 -22.81
C THR A 560 -12.38 19.57 -24.08
N VAL A 561 -12.98 18.73 -24.91
CA VAL A 561 -13.70 19.13 -26.14
C VAL A 561 -15.18 19.37 -25.82
N ASN A 562 -15.63 20.61 -25.99
CA ASN A 562 -16.98 21.05 -25.66
C ASN A 562 -17.91 21.04 -26.88
N GLN A 563 -19.20 20.79 -26.66
CA GLN A 563 -20.22 20.84 -27.71
C GLN A 563 -20.64 22.29 -27.98
N ARG A 564 -20.48 22.73 -29.23
CA ARG A 564 -20.92 24.06 -29.69
C ARG A 564 -22.37 24.01 -30.15
N ILE A 565 -23.30 24.52 -29.33
CA ILE A 565 -24.72 24.57 -29.69
C ILE A 565 -25.03 25.90 -30.41
N VAL A 566 -25.49 25.79 -31.66
CA VAL A 566 -25.97 26.92 -32.47
C VAL A 566 -27.49 26.91 -32.48
N SER A 567 -28.11 27.96 -31.95
CA SER A 567 -29.57 28.03 -31.81
C SER A 567 -30.30 28.14 -33.16
N PRO A 568 -31.31 27.29 -33.43
CA PRO A 568 -32.13 27.38 -34.64
C PRO A 568 -33.17 28.53 -34.53
N GLY A 569 -32.69 29.76 -34.47
CA GLY A 569 -33.49 30.98 -34.37
C GLY A 569 -32.60 32.22 -34.28
N GLY A 570 -32.83 33.21 -35.13
CA GLY A 570 -31.92 34.36 -35.26
C GLY A 570 -31.85 35.23 -34.00
N GLY A 571 -30.70 35.25 -33.33
CA GLY A 571 -30.55 35.96 -32.04
C GLY A 571 -29.13 36.12 -31.48
N GLY A 572 -28.07 35.91 -32.25
CA GLY A 572 -26.70 36.31 -31.88
C GLY A 572 -26.01 35.56 -30.74
N GLY A 573 -26.64 34.54 -30.13
CA GLY A 573 -26.04 33.72 -29.08
C GLY A 573 -25.69 32.30 -29.57
N SER A 574 -24.43 31.89 -29.40
CA SER A 574 -24.05 30.46 -29.32
C SER A 574 -23.85 30.11 -27.85
N TYR A 575 -24.21 28.90 -27.43
CA TYR A 575 -23.95 28.42 -26.08
C TYR A 575 -22.99 27.22 -26.14
N VAL A 576 -22.09 27.14 -25.17
CA VAL A 576 -21.17 26.00 -25.00
C VAL A 576 -21.83 25.03 -24.02
N LYS A 577 -22.12 23.80 -24.46
CA LYS A 577 -22.45 22.71 -23.52
C LYS A 577 -21.15 21.99 -23.17
N LYS A 578 -20.70 22.18 -21.92
CA LYS A 578 -19.70 21.30 -21.29
C LYS A 578 -20.20 19.85 -21.29
N PRO A 579 -19.32 18.84 -21.32
CA PRO A 579 -19.67 17.48 -20.91
C PRO A 579 -20.36 17.45 -19.53
N GLU A 580 -21.17 16.42 -19.28
CA GLU A 580 -21.79 16.22 -17.96
C GLU A 580 -20.75 15.67 -16.95
N LYS A 581 -20.89 16.09 -15.68
CA LYS A 581 -20.06 15.81 -14.49
C LYS A 581 -18.58 15.46 -14.75
N GLU A 582 -17.71 16.43 -14.48
CA GLU A 582 -16.24 16.37 -14.63
C GLU A 582 -15.57 15.40 -13.64
N GLU A 583 -16.27 14.97 -12.58
CA GLU A 583 -15.76 14.14 -11.47
C GLU A 583 -15.79 12.63 -11.77
N ASP A 584 -16.82 12.14 -12.47
CA ASP A 584 -17.02 10.71 -12.81
C ASP A 584 -16.53 10.36 -14.23
N ALA A 585 -15.97 11.34 -14.95
CA ALA A 585 -15.68 11.26 -16.38
C ALA A 585 -14.38 10.48 -16.68
N GLN A 586 -14.47 9.15 -16.61
CA GLN A 586 -13.46 8.22 -17.16
C GLN A 586 -13.01 8.65 -18.58
N PRO A 587 -11.73 8.51 -18.94
CA PRO A 587 -11.25 8.82 -20.28
C PRO A 587 -12.05 8.01 -21.31
N LYS A 588 -12.55 8.67 -22.37
CA LYS A 588 -13.36 8.00 -23.39
C LYS A 588 -12.47 7.24 -24.37
N PHE A 589 -12.04 6.04 -23.98
CA PHE A 589 -11.33 5.10 -24.85
C PHE A 589 -12.19 4.60 -26.01
N GLY A 590 -13.51 4.50 -25.80
CA GLY A 590 -14.49 4.14 -26.82
C GLY A 590 -14.46 5.07 -28.03
N LEU A 591 -13.96 4.54 -29.15
CA LEU A 591 -13.96 5.20 -30.46
C LEU A 591 -15.39 5.37 -31.00
N ASP A 592 -15.61 6.40 -31.82
CA ASP A 592 -16.95 6.72 -32.33
C ASP A 592 -17.57 5.56 -33.12
N GLY A 593 -18.84 5.28 -32.82
CA GLY A 593 -19.61 4.15 -33.35
C GLY A 593 -19.29 2.76 -32.78
N LYS A 594 -18.41 2.61 -31.78
CA LYS A 594 -18.03 1.31 -31.19
C LYS A 594 -18.68 1.02 -29.83
N ASN A 595 -18.48 -0.20 -29.33
CA ASN A 595 -18.61 -0.49 -27.90
C ASN A 595 -17.66 0.41 -27.09
N GLN A 596 -18.15 0.97 -25.99
CA GLN A 596 -17.44 1.92 -25.11
C GLN A 596 -16.16 1.36 -24.47
N ASP A 597 -16.10 0.05 -24.26
CA ASP A 597 -15.05 -0.67 -23.52
C ASP A 597 -13.93 -1.20 -24.45
N ILE A 598 -14.02 -0.95 -25.77
CA ILE A 598 -12.93 -1.25 -26.73
C ILE A 598 -11.81 -0.22 -26.62
N THR A 599 -10.57 -0.68 -26.65
CA THR A 599 -9.36 0.16 -26.68
C THR A 599 -8.51 -0.11 -27.92
N TYR A 600 -7.79 0.90 -28.41
CA TYR A 600 -6.82 0.75 -29.49
C TYR A 600 -5.55 0.04 -28.98
N LYS A 601 -4.97 -0.89 -29.75
CA LYS A 601 -3.76 -1.62 -29.37
C LYS A 601 -2.50 -0.97 -29.98
N PRO A 602 -1.68 -0.26 -29.19
CA PRO A 602 -0.47 0.41 -29.67
C PRO A 602 0.62 -0.59 -30.05
N VAL A 603 1.58 -0.13 -30.86
CA VAL A 603 2.81 -0.90 -31.13
C VAL A 603 3.73 -0.78 -29.93
N ILE A 604 3.83 -1.85 -29.13
CA ILE A 604 4.66 -1.94 -27.92
C ILE A 604 6.05 -2.54 -28.20
N SER A 605 6.20 -3.35 -29.25
CA SER A 605 7.45 -4.04 -29.59
C SER A 605 7.77 -3.89 -31.08
N LYS A 606 8.15 -2.67 -31.48
CA LYS A 606 8.38 -2.25 -32.87
C LYS A 606 9.41 -3.16 -33.56
N GLY A 607 8.94 -3.95 -34.54
CA GLY A 607 9.78 -4.91 -35.27
C GLY A 607 9.92 -6.31 -34.65
N LYS A 608 9.08 -6.68 -33.66
CA LYS A 608 8.97 -8.07 -33.21
C LYS A 608 8.57 -8.97 -34.38
N THR A 609 9.35 -10.01 -34.61
CA THR A 609 9.20 -11.01 -35.67
C THR A 609 9.63 -12.38 -35.12
N PHE A 610 9.46 -13.44 -35.91
CA PHE A 610 9.83 -14.82 -35.57
C PHE A 610 10.58 -15.46 -36.75
N ALA A 611 11.48 -16.41 -36.47
CA ALA A 611 12.35 -17.00 -37.49
C ALA A 611 11.60 -17.94 -38.46
N ASP A 612 10.49 -18.53 -38.01
CA ASP A 612 9.69 -19.53 -38.72
C ASP A 612 8.58 -18.93 -39.60
N ILE A 613 8.28 -17.63 -39.48
CA ILE A 613 7.36 -16.92 -40.36
C ILE A 613 8.04 -16.29 -41.59
N ALA A 614 9.34 -16.59 -41.83
CA ALA A 614 10.12 -15.94 -42.88
C ALA A 614 9.51 -16.10 -44.29
N ASP A 615 8.96 -17.28 -44.59
CA ASP A 615 8.32 -17.66 -45.86
C ASP A 615 6.78 -17.87 -45.71
N CYS A 616 6.17 -17.31 -44.66
CA CYS A 616 4.73 -17.38 -44.37
C CYS A 616 3.96 -16.29 -45.15
N GLU A 617 2.76 -16.58 -45.66
CA GLU A 617 1.98 -15.59 -46.44
C GLU A 617 1.40 -14.53 -45.50
N GLY A 618 0.83 -14.93 -44.37
CA GLY A 618 0.33 -14.03 -43.31
C GLY A 618 1.43 -13.37 -42.46
N LYS A 619 2.69 -13.33 -42.93
CA LYS A 619 3.83 -12.79 -42.16
C LYS A 619 3.58 -11.37 -41.68
N SER A 620 3.14 -10.47 -42.56
CA SER A 620 2.90 -9.05 -42.25
C SER A 620 1.86 -8.87 -41.15
N GLU A 621 0.82 -9.70 -41.18
CA GLU A 621 -0.29 -9.74 -40.26
C GLU A 621 0.16 -10.28 -38.89
N ILE A 622 0.99 -11.33 -38.89
CA ILE A 622 1.59 -11.88 -37.66
C ILE A 622 2.53 -10.84 -37.01
N GLU A 623 3.44 -10.23 -37.77
CA GLU A 623 4.33 -9.17 -37.27
C GLU A 623 3.53 -7.97 -36.74
N ALA A 624 2.49 -7.54 -37.46
CA ALA A 624 1.66 -6.40 -37.06
C ALA A 624 0.82 -6.64 -35.80
N LEU A 625 0.39 -7.88 -35.53
CA LEU A 625 -0.32 -8.23 -34.29
C LEU A 625 0.65 -8.51 -33.13
N ALA A 626 1.80 -9.15 -33.40
CA ALA A 626 2.81 -9.46 -32.41
C ALA A 626 3.49 -8.20 -31.86
N GLN A 627 3.83 -7.23 -32.71
CA GLN A 627 4.37 -5.94 -32.26
C GLN A 627 3.38 -5.13 -31.40
N ARG A 628 2.09 -5.50 -31.38
CA ARG A 628 1.02 -4.90 -30.57
C ARG A 628 0.66 -5.73 -29.32
N GLY A 629 1.35 -6.84 -29.05
CA GLY A 629 1.05 -7.75 -27.95
C GLY A 629 -0.28 -8.51 -28.08
N ILE A 630 -0.88 -8.54 -29.28
CA ILE A 630 -2.18 -9.20 -29.51
C ILE A 630 -1.99 -10.72 -29.63
N ILE A 631 -0.86 -11.16 -30.19
CA ILE A 631 -0.48 -12.57 -30.32
C ILE A 631 0.96 -12.78 -29.86
N ASN A 632 1.21 -13.92 -29.24
CA ASN A 632 2.53 -14.35 -28.78
C ASN A 632 3.02 -15.58 -29.57
N GLY A 633 4.34 -15.78 -29.62
CA GLY A 633 4.95 -16.99 -30.17
C GLY A 633 4.72 -18.22 -29.29
N LYS A 634 5.15 -19.39 -29.77
CA LYS A 634 5.33 -20.59 -28.94
C LYS A 634 6.69 -20.56 -28.21
N THR A 635 7.65 -19.78 -28.73
CA THR A 635 8.85 -19.29 -28.02
C THR A 635 9.11 -17.82 -28.41
N ASP A 636 10.16 -17.20 -27.88
CA ASP A 636 10.58 -15.86 -28.30
C ASP A 636 10.99 -15.75 -29.77
N GLU A 637 11.44 -16.87 -30.35
CA GLU A 637 11.99 -16.98 -31.71
C GLU A 637 11.05 -17.66 -32.71
N SER A 638 10.02 -18.37 -32.24
CA SER A 638 9.12 -19.19 -33.08
C SER A 638 7.64 -18.90 -32.81
N TYR A 639 6.89 -18.66 -33.88
CA TYR A 639 5.45 -18.45 -33.85
C TYR A 639 4.64 -19.75 -34.03
N ASP A 640 5.16 -20.72 -34.77
CA ASP A 640 4.44 -21.88 -35.31
C ASP A 640 3.15 -21.48 -36.06
N PRO A 641 3.27 -20.91 -37.29
CA PRO A 641 2.11 -20.40 -38.04
C PRO A 641 1.13 -21.50 -38.46
N TYR A 642 1.60 -22.73 -38.67
CA TYR A 642 0.79 -23.82 -39.23
C TYR A 642 0.15 -24.74 -38.17
N ALA A 643 0.54 -24.63 -36.89
CA ALA A 643 -0.15 -25.33 -35.82
C ALA A 643 -1.60 -24.86 -35.65
N THR A 644 -2.47 -25.81 -35.29
CA THR A 644 -3.88 -25.59 -34.99
C THR A 644 -4.09 -24.89 -33.65
N MET A 645 -5.12 -24.05 -33.54
CA MET A 645 -5.44 -23.30 -32.32
C MET A 645 -6.62 -23.90 -31.53
N THR A 646 -6.60 -23.78 -30.20
CA THR A 646 -7.72 -24.12 -29.31
C THR A 646 -8.76 -23.00 -29.22
N ARG A 647 -10.00 -23.35 -28.84
CA ARG A 647 -11.08 -22.38 -28.54
C ARG A 647 -10.70 -21.42 -27.40
N ALA A 648 -9.95 -21.90 -26.40
CA ALA A 648 -9.40 -21.08 -25.33
C ALA A 648 -8.36 -20.06 -25.83
N GLU A 649 -7.33 -20.50 -26.55
CA GLU A 649 -6.32 -19.60 -27.14
C GLU A 649 -6.98 -18.51 -28.00
N PHE A 650 -7.98 -18.86 -28.81
CA PHE A 650 -8.63 -17.86 -29.65
C PHE A 650 -9.49 -16.87 -28.86
N ALA A 651 -10.20 -17.30 -27.81
CA ALA A 651 -10.94 -16.40 -26.94
C ALA A 651 -10.03 -15.33 -26.30
N THR A 652 -8.86 -15.74 -25.78
CA THR A 652 -7.82 -14.83 -25.27
C THR A 652 -7.34 -13.85 -26.34
N ILE A 653 -7.02 -14.32 -27.54
CA ILE A 653 -6.53 -13.44 -28.62
C ILE A 653 -7.60 -12.42 -29.04
N VAL A 654 -8.88 -12.79 -29.13
CA VAL A 654 -9.94 -11.81 -29.49
C VAL A 654 -10.15 -10.76 -28.40
N VAL A 655 -10.11 -11.13 -27.12
CA VAL A 655 -10.19 -10.17 -26.00
C VAL A 655 -9.00 -9.20 -26.04
N ASN A 656 -7.78 -9.71 -26.26
CA ASN A 656 -6.57 -8.90 -26.38
C ASN A 656 -6.59 -8.00 -27.63
N ALA A 657 -7.12 -8.48 -28.75
CA ALA A 657 -7.24 -7.76 -30.02
C ALA A 657 -8.18 -6.55 -29.94
N LEU A 658 -9.30 -6.68 -29.23
CA LEU A 658 -10.25 -5.60 -28.97
C LEU A 658 -9.88 -4.73 -27.76
N GLY A 659 -8.88 -5.17 -26.98
CA GLY A 659 -8.42 -4.49 -25.78
C GLY A 659 -9.49 -4.28 -24.73
N LEU A 660 -10.36 -5.28 -24.56
CA LEU A 660 -11.48 -5.22 -23.63
C LEU A 660 -10.98 -5.40 -22.18
N PRO A 661 -11.47 -4.61 -21.21
CA PRO A 661 -11.20 -4.86 -19.80
C PRO A 661 -11.81 -6.19 -19.37
N GLN A 662 -11.17 -6.86 -18.41
CA GLN A 662 -11.68 -8.11 -17.85
C GLN A 662 -13.10 -7.94 -17.29
N LYS A 663 -13.94 -8.97 -17.43
CA LYS A 663 -15.31 -9.01 -16.92
C LYS A 663 -15.72 -10.41 -16.49
N ASP A 664 -16.47 -10.47 -15.40
CA ASP A 664 -17.13 -11.69 -14.96
C ASP A 664 -18.23 -12.12 -15.93
N GLY A 665 -18.39 -13.44 -16.06
CA GLY A 665 -19.31 -14.08 -16.99
C GLY A 665 -19.91 -15.35 -16.37
N ILE A 666 -20.42 -16.25 -17.19
CA ILE A 666 -20.88 -17.57 -16.72
C ILE A 666 -19.68 -18.51 -16.53
N GLU A 667 -19.67 -19.22 -15.41
CA GLU A 667 -18.79 -20.34 -15.13
C GLU A 667 -19.19 -21.56 -15.99
N PHE A 668 -18.21 -22.18 -16.64
CA PHE A 668 -18.39 -23.42 -17.39
C PHE A 668 -17.77 -24.58 -16.60
N THR A 669 -18.48 -25.70 -16.45
CA THR A 669 -18.05 -26.86 -15.64
C THR A 669 -16.79 -27.57 -16.18
N ASP A 670 -16.32 -27.21 -17.37
CA ASP A 670 -15.08 -27.69 -17.99
C ASP A 670 -14.00 -26.59 -18.11
N VAL A 671 -14.20 -25.42 -17.48
CA VAL A 671 -13.24 -24.33 -17.33
C VAL A 671 -13.06 -24.06 -15.84
N LYS A 672 -11.94 -24.49 -15.26
CA LYS A 672 -11.62 -24.18 -13.86
C LYS A 672 -11.10 -22.75 -13.73
N ASP A 673 -11.28 -22.14 -12.57
CA ASP A 673 -10.84 -20.76 -12.31
C ASP A 673 -9.31 -20.59 -12.23
N ASP A 674 -8.55 -21.67 -11.94
CA ASP A 674 -7.08 -21.69 -11.90
C ASP A 674 -6.41 -21.83 -13.28
N GLU A 675 -7.18 -22.01 -14.36
CA GLU A 675 -6.65 -22.15 -15.72
C GLU A 675 -6.44 -20.76 -16.37
N TRP A 676 -5.26 -20.53 -16.98
CA TRP A 676 -4.85 -19.23 -17.52
C TRP A 676 -5.82 -18.57 -18.53
N TYR A 677 -6.71 -19.34 -19.14
CA TYR A 677 -7.73 -18.87 -20.10
C TYR A 677 -9.08 -18.54 -19.45
N ALA A 678 -9.31 -18.88 -18.18
CA ALA A 678 -10.63 -18.81 -17.54
C ALA A 678 -11.24 -17.41 -17.58
N GLN A 679 -10.48 -16.40 -17.16
CA GLN A 679 -10.95 -15.02 -17.12
C GLN A 679 -11.11 -14.41 -18.52
N PHE A 680 -10.34 -14.86 -19.50
CA PHE A 680 -10.55 -14.49 -20.91
C PHE A 680 -11.84 -15.09 -21.47
N ILE A 681 -12.20 -16.33 -21.11
CA ILE A 681 -13.47 -16.95 -21.50
C ILE A 681 -14.65 -16.23 -20.82
N LYS A 682 -14.57 -15.95 -19.51
CA LYS A 682 -15.58 -15.16 -18.78
C LYS A 682 -15.80 -13.79 -19.44
N THR A 683 -14.72 -13.08 -19.76
CA THR A 683 -14.73 -11.78 -20.45
C THR A 683 -15.32 -11.89 -21.86
N ALA A 684 -14.87 -12.85 -22.67
CA ALA A 684 -15.38 -13.06 -24.02
C ALA A 684 -16.86 -13.48 -24.04
N TYR A 685 -17.34 -14.15 -22.98
CA TYR A 685 -18.75 -14.50 -22.81
C TYR A 685 -19.58 -13.27 -22.42
N HIS A 686 -19.06 -12.42 -21.51
CA HIS A 686 -19.70 -11.17 -21.09
C HIS A 686 -20.02 -10.25 -22.28
N TYR A 687 -19.05 -10.03 -23.16
CA TYR A 687 -19.25 -9.23 -24.39
C TYR A 687 -19.96 -10.00 -25.53
N GLY A 688 -20.39 -11.25 -25.29
CA GLY A 688 -21.15 -12.07 -26.24
C GLY A 688 -20.35 -12.59 -27.44
N ILE A 689 -19.01 -12.46 -27.43
CA ILE A 689 -18.09 -12.92 -28.47
C ILE A 689 -18.16 -14.44 -28.56
N VAL A 690 -18.03 -15.13 -27.43
CA VAL A 690 -18.13 -16.59 -27.35
C VAL A 690 -19.44 -17.06 -26.74
N LYS A 691 -19.73 -18.34 -26.93
CA LYS A 691 -20.79 -19.08 -26.24
C LYS A 691 -20.26 -20.48 -25.91
N GLY A 692 -20.84 -21.11 -24.89
CA GLY A 692 -20.63 -22.53 -24.62
C GLY A 692 -21.08 -23.41 -25.79
N ILE A 693 -20.58 -24.64 -25.83
CA ILE A 693 -21.10 -25.72 -26.69
C ILE A 693 -22.40 -26.31 -26.12
N SER A 694 -22.61 -26.16 -24.81
CA SER A 694 -23.86 -26.45 -24.10
C SER A 694 -24.22 -25.28 -23.17
N GLN A 695 -25.16 -25.48 -22.23
CA GLN A 695 -25.47 -24.45 -21.23
C GLN A 695 -24.37 -24.29 -20.16
N ASN A 696 -23.50 -25.29 -20.00
CA ASN A 696 -22.53 -25.37 -18.92
C ASN A 696 -21.13 -25.85 -19.37
N GLU A 697 -20.89 -26.13 -20.65
CA GLU A 697 -19.58 -26.54 -21.18
C GLU A 697 -19.11 -25.60 -22.30
N PHE A 698 -17.82 -25.29 -22.32
CA PHE A 698 -17.17 -24.43 -23.31
C PHE A 698 -16.29 -25.19 -24.32
N ASN A 699 -15.77 -26.36 -23.95
CA ASN A 699 -14.71 -27.10 -24.62
C ASN A 699 -13.46 -26.25 -24.88
N PRO A 700 -12.73 -25.81 -23.83
CA PRO A 700 -11.58 -24.89 -23.97
C PRO A 700 -10.44 -25.49 -24.81
N GLN A 701 -10.16 -26.78 -24.61
CA GLN A 701 -9.10 -27.53 -25.31
C GLN A 701 -9.52 -28.03 -26.70
N GLY A 702 -10.77 -27.78 -27.11
CA GLY A 702 -11.24 -28.12 -28.45
C GLY A 702 -10.51 -27.31 -29.51
N VAL A 703 -9.96 -27.98 -30.52
CA VAL A 703 -9.38 -27.31 -31.70
C VAL A 703 -10.50 -26.61 -32.47
N ILE A 704 -10.31 -25.33 -32.78
CA ILE A 704 -11.35 -24.48 -33.37
C ILE A 704 -11.43 -24.64 -34.89
N THR A 705 -12.66 -24.71 -35.42
CA THR A 705 -12.97 -24.78 -36.85
C THR A 705 -13.17 -23.41 -37.48
N LEU A 706 -13.05 -23.32 -38.81
CA LEU A 706 -13.24 -22.08 -39.58
C LEU A 706 -14.62 -21.43 -39.34
N GLU A 707 -15.68 -22.23 -39.23
CA GLU A 707 -17.04 -21.70 -38.98
C GLU A 707 -17.22 -21.12 -37.57
N GLU A 708 -16.54 -21.69 -36.56
CA GLU A 708 -16.50 -21.12 -35.21
C GLU A 708 -15.67 -19.83 -35.18
N ALA A 709 -14.52 -19.83 -35.87
CA ALA A 709 -13.63 -18.68 -35.96
C ALA A 709 -14.34 -17.48 -36.59
N ALA A 710 -15.00 -17.68 -37.74
CA ALA A 710 -15.77 -16.63 -38.43
C ALA A 710 -16.90 -16.05 -37.55
N VAL A 711 -17.58 -16.89 -36.76
CA VAL A 711 -18.64 -16.47 -35.83
C VAL A 711 -18.10 -15.60 -34.69
N MET A 712 -16.91 -15.90 -34.15
CA MET A 712 -16.27 -15.03 -33.16
C MET A 712 -15.75 -13.71 -33.78
N VAL A 713 -15.19 -13.76 -35.00
CA VAL A 713 -14.71 -12.56 -35.71
C VAL A 713 -15.85 -11.62 -36.10
N GLU A 714 -17.00 -12.15 -36.51
CA GLU A 714 -18.21 -11.35 -36.78
C GLU A 714 -18.68 -10.62 -35.51
N ARG A 715 -18.78 -11.31 -34.38
CA ARG A 715 -19.20 -10.69 -33.11
C ARG A 715 -18.18 -9.64 -32.64
N ALA A 716 -16.88 -9.90 -32.81
CA ALA A 716 -15.83 -8.94 -32.55
C ALA A 716 -15.95 -7.68 -33.43
N ALA A 717 -16.21 -7.86 -34.74
CA ALA A 717 -16.46 -6.76 -35.67
C ALA A 717 -17.70 -5.93 -35.27
N LYS A 718 -18.76 -6.60 -34.80
CA LYS A 718 -19.99 -5.94 -34.33
C LYS A 718 -19.74 -5.05 -33.11
N LEU A 719 -18.95 -5.52 -32.14
CA LEU A 719 -18.48 -4.70 -31.02
C LEU A 719 -17.59 -3.54 -31.53
N GLY A 720 -16.73 -3.82 -32.51
CA GLY A 720 -15.88 -2.86 -33.23
C GLY A 720 -16.64 -1.80 -34.06
N GLY A 721 -17.97 -1.75 -34.01
CA GLY A 721 -18.81 -0.75 -34.68
C GLY A 721 -19.12 -1.05 -36.16
N ILE A 722 -18.82 -2.26 -36.64
CA ILE A 722 -19.16 -2.68 -38.00
C ILE A 722 -20.59 -3.21 -38.02
N LYS A 723 -21.42 -2.80 -38.98
CA LYS A 723 -22.73 -3.42 -39.21
C LYS A 723 -22.52 -4.79 -39.86
N THR A 724 -22.61 -5.85 -39.06
CA THR A 724 -22.48 -7.24 -39.53
C THR A 724 -23.79 -7.87 -40.02
N ASP A 725 -24.95 -7.24 -39.77
CA ASP A 725 -26.26 -7.79 -40.09
C ASP A 725 -26.51 -7.86 -41.61
N ILE A 726 -26.50 -9.07 -42.16
CA ILE A 726 -26.78 -9.37 -43.57
C ILE A 726 -28.29 -9.54 -43.78
N GLU A 727 -28.87 -8.70 -44.64
CA GLU A 727 -30.32 -8.66 -44.86
C GLU A 727 -30.82 -9.76 -45.82
N HIS A 728 -29.96 -10.25 -46.72
CA HIS A 728 -30.27 -11.30 -47.70
C HIS A 728 -29.07 -12.26 -47.86
N LYS A 729 -29.29 -13.58 -47.72
CA LYS A 729 -28.27 -14.61 -47.97
C LYS A 729 -27.89 -14.65 -49.46
N THR A 730 -26.60 -14.63 -49.76
CA THR A 730 -26.06 -14.69 -51.12
C THR A 730 -25.67 -16.14 -51.49
N GLU A 731 -26.09 -16.61 -52.66
CA GLU A 731 -25.83 -18.00 -53.11
C GLU A 731 -24.40 -18.25 -53.63
N SER A 732 -23.46 -17.32 -53.40
CA SER A 732 -22.13 -17.30 -54.03
C SER A 732 -20.95 -17.66 -53.11
N ILE A 733 -21.20 -18.23 -51.94
CA ILE A 733 -20.15 -18.70 -51.02
C ILE A 733 -19.71 -20.11 -51.44
N GLU A 734 -18.40 -20.35 -51.56
CA GLU A 734 -17.92 -21.71 -51.80
C GLU A 734 -18.21 -22.65 -50.61
N ASN A 735 -18.50 -23.92 -50.89
CA ASN A 735 -18.88 -24.94 -49.89
C ASN A 735 -20.09 -24.58 -48.98
N ILE A 736 -21.02 -23.72 -49.43
CA ILE A 736 -22.15 -23.21 -48.63
C ILE A 736 -23.05 -24.29 -47.99
N ASP A 737 -23.20 -25.45 -48.65
CA ASP A 737 -23.97 -26.60 -48.17
C ASP A 737 -23.26 -27.43 -47.07
N HIS A 738 -22.03 -27.05 -46.69
CA HIS A 738 -21.24 -27.66 -45.62
C HIS A 738 -21.09 -26.77 -44.38
N ILE A 739 -21.61 -25.54 -44.44
CA ILE A 739 -21.65 -24.61 -43.29
C ILE A 739 -22.77 -25.01 -42.34
N SER A 740 -22.51 -25.01 -41.03
CA SER A 740 -23.58 -25.14 -40.03
C SER A 740 -24.56 -23.95 -40.09
N GLU A 741 -25.87 -24.18 -39.97
CA GLU A 741 -26.91 -23.14 -40.05
C GLU A 741 -26.65 -21.91 -39.15
N TRP A 742 -26.09 -22.12 -37.95
CA TRP A 742 -25.74 -21.07 -36.99
C TRP A 742 -24.52 -20.21 -37.38
N ALA A 743 -23.74 -20.62 -38.38
CA ALA A 743 -22.51 -19.94 -38.82
C ALA A 743 -22.61 -19.29 -40.21
N VAL A 744 -23.66 -19.60 -41.00
CA VAL A 744 -23.82 -19.16 -42.40
C VAL A 744 -23.61 -17.65 -42.55
N TYR A 745 -24.31 -16.84 -41.77
CA TYR A 745 -24.25 -15.38 -41.89
C TYR A 745 -22.90 -14.79 -41.47
N SER A 746 -22.21 -15.38 -40.48
CA SER A 746 -20.91 -14.88 -40.03
C SER A 746 -19.77 -15.27 -40.98
N LEU A 747 -19.84 -16.45 -41.61
CA LEU A 747 -18.96 -16.81 -42.73
C LEU A 747 -19.25 -15.94 -43.96
N GLU A 748 -20.53 -15.69 -44.28
CA GLU A 748 -20.91 -14.79 -45.36
C GLU A 748 -20.42 -13.36 -45.11
N TYR A 749 -20.47 -12.87 -43.87
CA TYR A 749 -19.90 -11.58 -43.48
C TYR A 749 -18.38 -11.56 -43.69
N CYS A 750 -17.65 -12.56 -43.18
CA CYS A 750 -16.21 -12.62 -43.35
C CYS A 750 -15.79 -12.67 -44.83
N VAL A 751 -16.55 -13.37 -45.68
CA VAL A 751 -16.30 -13.43 -47.13
C VAL A 751 -16.66 -12.13 -47.84
N ASN A 752 -17.87 -11.58 -47.62
CA ASN A 752 -18.34 -10.36 -48.30
C ASN A 752 -17.49 -9.12 -47.94
N ASP A 753 -16.95 -9.08 -46.72
CA ASP A 753 -16.07 -8.01 -46.30
C ASP A 753 -14.60 -8.28 -46.71
N GLY A 754 -14.25 -9.50 -47.15
CA GLY A 754 -12.89 -9.88 -47.56
C GLY A 754 -11.93 -10.19 -46.40
N ILE A 755 -12.47 -10.46 -45.21
CA ILE A 755 -11.75 -11.03 -44.06
C ILE A 755 -11.29 -12.45 -44.41
N LEU A 756 -12.16 -13.23 -45.05
CA LEU A 756 -11.85 -14.50 -45.72
C LEU A 756 -11.97 -14.34 -47.23
N ASP A 757 -11.14 -15.07 -47.97
CA ASP A 757 -11.15 -15.04 -49.43
C ASP A 757 -12.05 -16.17 -49.96
N ASN A 758 -12.90 -15.87 -50.95
CA ASN A 758 -13.94 -16.78 -51.47
C ASN A 758 -13.37 -17.83 -52.46
N ASP A 759 -12.42 -18.64 -52.01
CA ASP A 759 -11.90 -19.79 -52.74
C ASP A 759 -12.22 -21.10 -52.01
N ALA A 760 -12.40 -22.19 -52.77
CA ALA A 760 -12.75 -23.50 -52.23
C ALA A 760 -11.66 -24.14 -51.35
N ASN A 761 -10.40 -23.68 -51.45
CA ASN A 761 -9.33 -24.09 -50.53
C ASN A 761 -9.39 -23.34 -49.19
N THR A 762 -9.90 -22.10 -49.21
CA THR A 762 -9.98 -21.20 -48.04
C THR A 762 -11.29 -21.40 -47.27
N VAL A 763 -12.43 -21.40 -47.96
CA VAL A 763 -13.76 -21.58 -47.37
C VAL A 763 -14.07 -23.06 -47.18
N ASN A 764 -13.39 -23.70 -46.23
CA ASN A 764 -13.73 -25.05 -45.76
C ASN A 764 -14.25 -24.97 -44.31
N PRO A 765 -15.58 -24.97 -44.08
CA PRO A 765 -16.18 -24.66 -42.77
C PRO A 765 -15.73 -25.56 -41.63
N LYS A 766 -15.36 -26.81 -41.94
CA LYS A 766 -14.93 -27.84 -40.99
C LYS A 766 -13.41 -28.02 -40.91
N LYS A 767 -12.63 -27.20 -41.61
CA LYS A 767 -11.16 -27.13 -41.46
C LYS A 767 -10.85 -26.59 -40.06
N ASN A 768 -9.93 -27.24 -39.36
CA ASN A 768 -9.28 -26.65 -38.18
C ASN A 768 -8.43 -25.46 -38.63
N VAL A 769 -8.59 -24.30 -38.00
CA VAL A 769 -7.79 -23.11 -38.38
C VAL A 769 -6.40 -23.15 -37.76
N THR A 770 -5.44 -22.64 -38.52
CA THR A 770 -4.05 -22.45 -38.09
C THR A 770 -3.87 -21.13 -37.33
N ARG A 771 -2.70 -20.94 -36.72
CA ARG A 771 -2.32 -19.67 -36.08
C ARG A 771 -2.19 -18.54 -37.12
N GLU A 772 -1.72 -18.84 -38.33
CA GLU A 772 -1.74 -17.93 -39.48
C GLU A 772 -3.16 -17.54 -39.92
N ASP A 773 -4.08 -18.51 -40.12
CA ASP A 773 -5.47 -18.23 -40.53
C ASP A 773 -6.11 -17.19 -39.59
N ILE A 774 -5.95 -17.40 -38.28
CA ILE A 774 -6.46 -16.52 -37.23
C ILE A 774 -5.81 -15.14 -37.24
N ALA A 775 -4.48 -15.05 -37.40
CA ALA A 775 -3.77 -13.77 -37.45
C ALA A 775 -4.25 -12.93 -38.64
N VAL A 776 -4.40 -13.53 -39.82
CA VAL A 776 -4.90 -12.85 -41.03
C VAL A 776 -6.35 -12.40 -40.86
N MET A 777 -7.24 -13.26 -40.36
CA MET A 777 -8.65 -12.90 -40.12
C MET A 777 -8.78 -11.73 -39.13
N LEU A 778 -8.04 -11.75 -38.02
CA LEU A 778 -8.09 -10.67 -37.03
C LEU A 778 -7.46 -9.39 -37.53
N TYR A 779 -6.31 -9.44 -38.19
CA TYR A 779 -5.68 -8.24 -38.77
C TYR A 779 -6.64 -7.55 -39.75
N LYS A 780 -7.23 -8.30 -40.68
CA LYS A 780 -8.21 -7.78 -41.65
C LYS A 780 -9.43 -7.16 -40.95
N MET A 781 -9.96 -7.80 -39.91
CA MET A 781 -11.10 -7.28 -39.12
C MET A 781 -10.75 -6.00 -38.35
N LEU A 782 -9.63 -5.99 -37.63
CA LEU A 782 -9.21 -4.83 -36.84
C LEU A 782 -8.91 -3.61 -37.74
N GLY A 783 -8.26 -3.81 -38.89
CA GLY A 783 -7.99 -2.74 -39.85
C GLY A 783 -9.28 -2.09 -40.39
N LYS A 784 -10.31 -2.90 -40.65
CA LYS A 784 -11.66 -2.41 -41.03
C LYS A 784 -12.37 -1.68 -39.91
N ALA A 785 -12.24 -2.19 -38.69
CA ALA A 785 -12.73 -1.51 -37.49
C ALA A 785 -11.93 -0.24 -37.17
N LYS A 786 -10.77 -0.01 -37.82
CA LYS A 786 -9.81 1.07 -37.52
C LYS A 786 -9.25 0.97 -36.09
N LEU A 787 -8.86 -0.26 -35.72
CA LEU A 787 -8.30 -0.64 -34.41
C LEU A 787 -6.80 -0.98 -34.46
N ILE A 788 -6.19 -1.00 -35.65
CA ILE A 788 -4.74 -1.15 -35.89
C ILE A 788 -4.28 -0.28 -37.06
#